data_AF-A0AA43DP05-F1
#
_entry.id   AF-A0AA43DP05-F1
#
_cell.length_a   1.000
_cell.length_b   1.000
_cell.length_c   1.000
_cell.angle_alpha   90.00
_cell.angle_beta   90.00
_cell.angle_gamma   90.00
#
_symmetry.space_group_name_H-M   'P 1'
#
loop_
_entity.id
_entity.type
_entity.pdbx_description
1 polymer ?
#
loop_
_entity_poly.entity_id
_entity_poly.type
_entity_poly.pdbx_seq_one_letter_code
_entity_poly.pdbx_strand_id
1 'polypeptide(L)'
;MTGGPPLTCESQTIGPEPAATLQGQAVFHLTGSRSGDELESIEGGTFRPALLAGYRDLSRLRYDYPVVLVESAADGAFVRSLSSIVDDVLQEVAPPGMEGERLRRQVLRLECELRSLVRDGAKGMLSDLWEKAAASLAVDGGESVEQILSHTGARLSVDGEVIDCDHEVPSRLVAHAWRTTQQQKARRFHDEVNRLLQALSDILRAAFIHSEGGRRPESLQAGVGDLHRDDFDFDVMSRLLGKSAPADELPVARRERIEWAIDVLKRQRFFEPPVGTSLVQAAELPYEYRFSSCAETMTAFGERLSELVEFVKAMSMAALEADGRYLEAKHDPFFDAFGEHALTLEDLALFPDYLVCIDAGDTDAAESAVVTEVLSSDLPVKVLVQTEDVLEESSLGAGHFGFGMRSMQLASTVMGLHDVFILQTTSSNLYQLRGQLLTGLEYAGPALFSIFSGSASPASDLPPYLTSAAAMESRAFVAFTYDPAAGPDLASRFSLEDNPQPEFDWPIEDLEYADEALQRVKEQVAFTIVDFIVCDRRYARHFARIPRSQWNENMIPVDEWLSLDPSDVGQRVPHVNVVDEHNVLYRLIVDAKLMQAARRCREIWHGLQELGGIHNSHAERLLAREKAAWEEEKQRELESLRAEAAATAVVEGAVGAPQVTVAGEGAPGPELAVEEAAEEAPSDDPWIETKRCSTCNECTLINDRMFAYDENKQAYFKDLDAGTFREIVEAAEVCQVAVIHPGKPRNPNEPGLEELIERAKPFQ
;
A
#
# COMPACT_ATOMS: atom_id res chain seq x y z
N MET A 1 23.84 -39.27 19.32
CA MET A 1 24.44 -39.82 20.56
C MET A 1 23.47 -39.58 21.72
N THR A 2 22.87 -40.67 22.23
CA THR A 2 22.67 -40.97 23.66
C THR A 2 22.06 -39.87 24.53
N GLY A 3 20.79 -39.95 24.92
CA GLY A 3 20.31 -40.87 25.97
C GLY A 3 20.47 -40.24 27.36
N GLY A 4 19.41 -39.59 27.86
CA GLY A 4 19.30 -38.93 29.18
C GLY A 4 17.88 -39.08 29.74
N PRO A 5 17.68 -38.92 31.08
CA PRO A 5 16.83 -39.76 31.93
C PRO A 5 15.31 -39.50 31.82
N PRO A 6 14.44 -40.41 32.32
CA PRO A 6 13.00 -40.23 32.29
C PRO A 6 12.56 -39.12 33.24
N LEU A 7 11.67 -38.27 32.76
CA LEU A 7 10.99 -37.23 33.55
C LEU A 7 10.17 -37.89 34.67
N THR A 8 10.47 -37.49 35.90
CA THR A 8 9.70 -37.86 37.09
C THR A 8 8.38 -37.12 37.09
N CYS A 9 7.29 -37.87 37.22
CA CYS A 9 5.93 -37.37 37.38
C CYS A 9 5.77 -36.77 38.78
N GLU A 10 5.59 -35.44 38.89
CA GLU A 10 4.97 -34.86 40.07
C GLU A 10 3.47 -35.14 40.01
N SER A 11 3.01 -36.01 40.89
CA SER A 11 1.60 -36.24 41.18
C SER A 11 1.00 -34.98 41.81
N GLN A 12 0.32 -34.15 41.03
CA GLN A 12 -0.53 -33.09 41.55
C GLN A 12 -1.96 -33.58 41.77
N THR A 13 -2.40 -33.30 42.98
CA THR A 13 -3.69 -33.52 43.61
C THR A 13 -4.87 -33.04 42.77
N ILE A 14 -5.96 -33.81 42.85
CA ILE A 14 -7.31 -33.57 42.34
C ILE A 14 -7.71 -32.10 42.57
N GLY A 15 -7.90 -31.35 41.48
CA GLY A 15 -8.32 -29.95 41.46
C GLY A 15 -9.80 -29.73 41.77
N PRO A 16 -10.21 -28.46 41.98
CA PRO A 16 -11.55 -28.07 42.49
C PRO A 16 -12.68 -28.31 41.48
N GLU A 17 -13.92 -28.29 41.96
CA GLU A 17 -15.15 -28.49 41.18
C GLU A 17 -15.25 -27.55 39.95
N PRO A 18 -15.73 -28.03 38.78
CA PRO A 18 -15.73 -27.27 37.52
C PRO A 18 -16.53 -25.96 37.55
N ALA A 19 -17.48 -25.81 38.49
CA ALA A 19 -18.27 -24.59 38.64
C ALA A 19 -17.51 -23.42 39.29
N ALA A 20 -16.57 -23.70 40.21
CA ALA A 20 -15.79 -22.67 40.88
C ALA A 20 -14.75 -22.03 39.94
N THR A 21 -14.11 -22.86 39.11
CA THR A 21 -13.11 -22.42 38.13
C THR A 21 -13.71 -21.55 37.04
N LEU A 22 -14.92 -21.87 36.56
CA LEU A 22 -15.66 -21.02 35.62
C LEU A 22 -16.02 -19.66 36.23
N GLN A 23 -16.33 -19.63 37.53
CA GLN A 23 -16.67 -18.40 38.23
C GLN A 23 -15.45 -17.46 38.35
N GLY A 24 -14.25 -17.98 38.62
CA GLY A 24 -13.02 -17.19 38.67
C GLY A 24 -12.66 -16.55 37.33
N GLN A 25 -12.80 -17.30 36.23
CA GLN A 25 -12.54 -16.84 34.86
C GLN A 25 -13.51 -15.71 34.45
N ALA A 26 -14.81 -15.89 34.71
CA ALA A 26 -15.82 -14.87 34.43
C ALA A 26 -15.65 -13.61 35.28
N VAL A 27 -15.27 -13.74 36.56
CA VAL A 27 -15.01 -12.59 37.44
C VAL A 27 -13.82 -11.78 36.93
N PHE A 28 -12.73 -12.44 36.52
CA PHE A 28 -11.60 -11.73 35.94
C PHE A 28 -12.00 -10.99 34.66
N HIS A 29 -12.70 -11.64 33.73
CA HIS A 29 -13.17 -10.99 32.50
C HIS A 29 -13.99 -9.73 32.81
N LEU A 30 -14.96 -9.80 33.73
CA LEU A 30 -15.84 -8.67 34.00
C LEU A 30 -15.17 -7.53 34.79
N THR A 31 -14.18 -7.83 35.63
CA THR A 31 -13.64 -6.87 36.61
C THR A 31 -12.17 -6.49 36.40
N GLY A 32 -11.43 -7.26 35.60
CA GLY A 32 -9.97 -7.21 35.51
C GLY A 32 -9.25 -7.60 36.82
N SER A 33 -9.99 -8.03 37.84
CA SER A 33 -9.45 -8.39 39.15
C SER A 33 -9.29 -9.89 39.28
N ARG A 34 -8.09 -10.33 39.65
CA ARG A 34 -7.81 -11.74 39.95
C ARG A 34 -8.30 -12.05 41.35
N SER A 35 -9.35 -12.84 41.48
CA SER A 35 -9.89 -13.31 42.76
C SER A 35 -9.56 -14.79 42.95
N GLY A 36 -8.61 -15.10 43.84
CA GLY A 36 -8.14 -16.47 44.15
C GLY A 36 -6.79 -16.81 43.50
N ASP A 37 -6.22 -17.97 43.88
CA ASP A 37 -4.94 -18.51 43.34
C ASP A 37 -5.11 -19.25 41.99
N GLU A 38 -6.29 -19.19 41.37
CA GLU A 38 -6.63 -20.01 40.21
C GLU A 38 -6.10 -19.47 38.87
N LEU A 39 -5.85 -18.16 38.79
CA LEU A 39 -5.37 -17.45 37.60
C LEU A 39 -4.00 -16.83 37.86
N GLU A 40 -3.08 -16.97 36.91
CA GLU A 40 -1.69 -16.54 37.08
C GLU A 40 -1.44 -15.18 36.43
N SER A 41 -0.54 -14.38 37.03
CA SER A 41 -0.05 -13.13 36.44
C SER A 41 0.73 -13.41 35.17
N ILE A 42 0.62 -12.51 34.20
CA ILE A 42 1.61 -12.39 33.12
C ILE A 42 2.63 -11.27 33.37
N GLU A 43 2.50 -10.53 34.48
CA GLU A 43 3.45 -9.46 34.84
C GLU A 43 4.87 -10.04 35.02
N GLY A 44 5.81 -9.54 34.23
CA GLY A 44 7.21 -9.99 34.23
C GLY A 44 7.52 -11.19 33.32
N GLY A 45 6.51 -11.79 32.68
CA GLY A 45 6.69 -12.76 31.62
C GLY A 45 6.75 -12.11 30.22
N THR A 46 7.38 -12.80 29.27
CA THR A 46 7.49 -12.40 27.87
C THR A 46 6.58 -13.28 27.02
N PHE A 47 5.43 -12.73 26.62
CA PHE A 47 4.44 -13.41 25.80
C PHE A 47 4.31 -12.70 24.45
N ARG A 48 4.08 -13.48 23.40
CA ARG A 48 3.72 -12.98 22.07
C ARG A 48 2.57 -13.80 21.49
N PRO A 49 1.75 -13.25 20.59
CA PRO A 49 0.74 -14.01 19.86
C PRO A 49 1.32 -15.27 19.25
N ALA A 50 0.55 -16.36 19.27
CA ALA A 50 1.00 -17.64 18.74
C ALA A 50 1.39 -17.56 17.25
N LEU A 51 0.68 -16.74 16.47
CA LEU A 51 1.00 -16.46 15.06
C LEU A 51 2.39 -15.84 14.88
N LEU A 52 2.91 -15.14 15.88
CA LEU A 52 4.25 -14.53 15.84
C LEU A 52 5.37 -15.48 16.31
N ALA A 53 5.07 -16.74 16.62
CA ALA A 53 6.06 -17.70 17.12
C ALA A 53 7.25 -17.90 16.15
N GLY A 54 6.99 -17.90 14.84
CA GLY A 54 7.99 -18.11 13.79
C GLY A 54 8.93 -16.92 13.54
N TYR A 55 8.58 -15.72 14.02
CA TYR A 55 9.22 -14.46 13.61
C TYR A 55 10.19 -13.87 14.64
N ARG A 56 10.77 -14.70 15.52
CA ARG A 56 11.67 -14.23 16.60
C ARG A 56 12.96 -13.59 16.08
N ASP A 57 13.48 -14.05 14.95
CA ASP A 57 14.73 -13.55 14.36
C ASP A 57 14.53 -13.23 12.88
N LEU A 58 14.23 -11.95 12.61
CA LEU A 58 14.00 -11.44 11.26
C LEU A 58 15.25 -11.50 10.38
N SER A 59 16.46 -11.57 10.95
CA SER A 59 17.70 -11.61 10.15
C SER A 59 17.81 -12.85 9.26
N ARG A 60 17.07 -13.91 9.60
CA ARG A 60 17.00 -15.19 8.86
C ARG A 60 15.94 -15.19 7.77
N LEU A 61 15.08 -14.18 7.73
CA LEU A 61 13.99 -14.07 6.78
C LEU A 61 14.37 -13.07 5.68
N ARG A 62 13.93 -13.36 4.45
CA ARG A 62 13.98 -12.41 3.35
C ARG A 62 12.64 -11.68 3.30
N TYR A 63 12.70 -10.37 3.48
CA TYR A 63 11.55 -9.46 3.47
C TYR A 63 12.01 -8.07 3.03
N ASP A 64 11.10 -7.11 2.96
CA ASP A 64 11.32 -5.80 2.33
C ASP A 64 12.48 -4.97 2.91
N TYR A 65 12.76 -5.09 4.21
CA TYR A 65 13.84 -4.37 4.86
C TYR A 65 15.09 -5.23 5.05
N PRO A 66 16.30 -4.64 5.10
CA PRO A 66 16.56 -3.21 4.99
C PRO A 66 16.39 -2.68 3.55
N VAL A 67 16.10 -1.40 3.43
CA VAL A 67 15.96 -0.69 2.16
C VAL A 67 17.18 0.19 1.89
N VAL A 68 17.44 0.47 0.61
CA VAL A 68 18.58 1.27 0.14
C VAL A 68 18.04 2.53 -0.54
N LEU A 69 18.42 3.70 -0.02
CA LEU A 69 18.08 4.99 -0.60
C LEU A 69 18.96 5.28 -1.82
N VAL A 70 18.35 5.38 -3.00
CA VAL A 70 19.07 5.56 -4.27
C VAL A 70 18.88 6.99 -4.77
N GLU A 71 19.97 7.67 -5.13
CA GLU A 71 19.94 9.08 -5.59
C GLU A 71 19.68 9.22 -7.10
N SER A 72 19.91 8.17 -7.90
CA SER A 72 19.73 8.21 -9.36
C SER A 72 19.66 6.82 -9.98
N ALA A 73 18.60 6.06 -9.68
CA ALA A 73 18.38 4.78 -10.36
C ALA A 73 17.96 4.98 -11.83
N ALA A 74 18.44 4.12 -12.73
CA ALA A 74 18.13 4.21 -14.16
C ALA A 74 16.63 4.01 -14.49
N ASP A 75 15.90 3.35 -13.59
CA ASP A 75 14.46 3.11 -13.64
C ASP A 75 13.63 4.20 -12.94
N GLY A 76 14.27 5.22 -12.37
CA GLY A 76 13.61 6.29 -11.61
C GLY A 76 13.24 5.90 -10.17
N ALA A 77 13.64 4.72 -9.68
CA ALA A 77 13.41 4.33 -8.29
C ALA A 77 14.29 5.16 -7.32
N PHE A 78 13.67 5.70 -6.26
CA PHE A 78 14.37 6.40 -5.18
C PHE A 78 14.74 5.48 -4.01
N VAL A 79 14.15 4.28 -3.96
CA VAL A 79 14.38 3.28 -2.91
C VAL A 79 14.25 1.87 -3.47
N ARG A 80 15.11 0.93 -3.01
CA ARG A 80 15.04 -0.50 -3.35
C ARG A 80 15.26 -1.37 -2.12
N SER A 81 14.58 -2.51 -2.03
CA SER A 81 14.85 -3.49 -0.96
C SER A 81 16.19 -4.19 -1.18
N LEU A 82 16.87 -4.55 -0.09
CA LEU A 82 18.12 -5.32 -0.15
C LEU A 82 17.92 -6.64 -0.91
N SER A 83 16.81 -7.34 -0.66
CA SER A 83 16.52 -8.61 -1.34
C SER A 83 16.38 -8.43 -2.85
N SER A 84 15.74 -7.35 -3.32
CA SER A 84 15.63 -7.09 -4.76
C SER A 84 16.99 -6.80 -5.39
N ILE A 85 17.87 -6.06 -4.72
CA ILE A 85 19.23 -5.79 -5.22
C ILE A 85 20.03 -7.09 -5.28
N VAL A 86 19.95 -7.93 -4.25
CA VAL A 86 20.62 -9.23 -4.21
C VAL A 86 20.09 -10.17 -5.29
N ASP A 87 18.78 -10.20 -5.53
CA ASP A 87 18.16 -11.01 -6.58
C ASP A 87 18.64 -10.59 -7.97
N ASP A 88 18.72 -9.29 -8.25
CA ASP A 88 19.27 -8.76 -9.52
C ASP A 88 20.73 -9.19 -9.71
N VAL A 89 21.55 -9.05 -8.67
CA VAL A 89 22.96 -9.45 -8.71
C VAL A 89 23.07 -10.95 -8.97
N LEU A 90 22.30 -11.78 -8.25
CA LEU A 90 22.28 -13.23 -8.44
C LEU A 90 21.84 -13.64 -9.86
N GLN A 91 20.90 -12.91 -10.45
CA GLN A 91 20.46 -13.13 -11.82
C GLN A 91 21.59 -12.85 -12.83
N GLU A 92 22.44 -11.85 -12.58
CA GLU A 92 23.60 -11.54 -13.42
C GLU A 92 24.76 -12.54 -13.22
N VAL A 93 25.11 -12.86 -11.96
CA VAL A 93 26.36 -13.56 -11.65
C VAL A 93 26.25 -15.08 -11.49
N ALA A 94 25.05 -15.62 -11.21
CA ALA A 94 24.88 -17.04 -10.89
C ALA A 94 24.20 -17.83 -12.03
N PRO A 95 24.95 -18.46 -12.96
CA PRO A 95 24.36 -19.29 -14.01
C PRO A 95 23.65 -20.53 -13.45
N PRO A 96 22.78 -21.20 -14.23
CA PRO A 96 22.21 -22.49 -13.84
C PRO A 96 23.32 -23.56 -13.74
N GLY A 97 23.27 -24.38 -12.69
CA GLY A 97 24.24 -25.46 -12.44
C GLY A 97 24.88 -25.41 -11.05
N MET A 98 25.74 -26.39 -10.76
CA MET A 98 26.34 -26.58 -9.43
C MET A 98 27.21 -25.40 -8.97
N GLU A 99 27.93 -24.75 -9.89
CA GLU A 99 28.79 -23.60 -9.55
C GLU A 99 27.96 -22.36 -9.21
N GLY A 100 26.92 -22.07 -10.00
CA GLY A 100 26.01 -20.97 -9.70
C GLY A 100 25.19 -21.22 -8.43
N GLU A 101 24.81 -22.46 -8.12
CA GLU A 101 24.16 -22.80 -6.85
C GLU A 101 25.08 -22.58 -5.63
N ARG A 102 26.38 -22.88 -5.76
CA ARG A 102 27.36 -22.54 -4.72
C ARG A 102 27.47 -21.03 -4.50
N LEU A 103 27.51 -20.26 -5.60
CA LEU A 103 27.55 -18.80 -5.53
C LEU A 103 26.29 -18.23 -4.87
N ARG A 104 25.09 -18.71 -5.27
CA ARG A 104 23.81 -18.33 -4.64
C ARG A 104 23.84 -18.50 -3.14
N ARG A 105 24.30 -19.65 -2.64
CA ARG A 105 24.38 -19.92 -1.20
C ARG A 105 25.31 -18.95 -0.46
N GLN A 106 26.45 -18.59 -1.07
CA GLN A 106 27.38 -17.65 -0.44
C GLN A 106 26.81 -16.24 -0.39
N VAL A 107 26.20 -15.77 -1.48
CA VAL A 107 25.58 -14.44 -1.55
C VAL A 107 24.35 -14.35 -0.64
N LEU A 108 23.52 -15.39 -0.54
CA LEU A 108 22.40 -15.41 0.41
C LEU A 108 22.88 -15.45 1.87
N ARG A 109 24.03 -16.09 2.16
CA ARG A 109 24.66 -16.01 3.48
C ARG A 109 25.17 -14.60 3.76
N LEU A 110 25.73 -13.91 2.76
CA LEU A 110 26.10 -12.50 2.85
C LEU A 110 24.89 -11.60 3.11
N GLU A 111 23.76 -11.83 2.44
CA GLU A 111 22.51 -11.09 2.69
C GLU A 111 22.06 -11.25 4.15
N CYS A 112 22.11 -12.46 4.70
CA CYS A 112 21.80 -12.73 6.12
C CYS A 112 22.76 -11.98 7.07
N GLU A 113 24.05 -11.93 6.75
CA GLU A 113 25.05 -11.21 7.54
C GLU A 113 24.83 -9.69 7.47
N LEU A 114 24.53 -9.14 6.29
CA LEU A 114 24.16 -7.73 6.10
C LEU A 114 22.95 -7.35 6.95
N ARG A 115 21.91 -8.19 6.94
CA ARG A 115 20.72 -8.01 7.79
C ARG A 115 21.08 -8.01 9.28
N SER A 116 21.97 -8.90 9.72
CA SER A 116 22.46 -8.91 11.10
C SER A 116 23.23 -7.64 11.45
N LEU A 117 24.16 -7.20 10.61
CA LEU A 117 24.95 -5.98 10.84
C LEU A 117 24.05 -4.75 10.97
N VAL A 118 23.08 -4.61 10.07
CA VAL A 118 22.15 -3.48 10.05
C VAL A 118 21.23 -3.50 11.29
N ARG A 119 20.68 -4.66 11.65
CA ARG A 119 19.91 -4.86 12.90
C ARG A 119 20.73 -4.48 14.14
N ASP A 120 22.01 -4.79 14.14
CA ASP A 120 22.94 -4.50 15.24
C ASP A 120 23.41 -3.02 15.23
N GLY A 121 22.86 -2.18 14.33
CA GLY A 121 23.03 -0.73 14.30
C GLY A 121 24.08 -0.23 13.31
N ALA A 122 24.59 -1.07 12.41
CA ALA A 122 25.51 -0.61 11.37
C ALA A 122 24.79 0.31 10.38
N LYS A 123 25.30 1.55 10.24
CA LYS A 123 24.84 2.54 9.26
C LYS A 123 25.92 2.77 8.19
N GLY A 124 25.53 3.12 6.96
CA GLY A 124 26.46 3.44 5.88
C GLY A 124 25.93 3.13 4.49
N MET A 125 26.79 3.24 3.48
CA MET A 125 26.47 2.86 2.11
C MET A 125 26.41 1.34 1.95
N LEU A 126 25.64 0.86 0.98
CA LEU A 126 25.51 -0.57 0.68
C LEU A 126 26.86 -1.19 0.35
N SER A 127 27.68 -0.51 -0.45
CA SER A 127 29.04 -0.94 -0.80
C SER A 127 29.92 -1.17 0.43
N ASP A 128 29.96 -0.21 1.37
CA ASP A 128 30.72 -0.31 2.61
C ASP A 128 30.25 -1.47 3.51
N LEU A 129 28.93 -1.64 3.63
CA LEU A 129 28.34 -2.72 4.43
C LEU A 129 28.58 -4.09 3.78
N TRP A 130 28.56 -4.16 2.45
CA TRP A 130 28.86 -5.35 1.68
C TRP A 130 30.28 -5.84 1.93
N GLU A 131 31.27 -4.94 1.87
CA GLU A 131 32.66 -5.27 2.17
C GLU A 131 32.85 -5.76 3.61
N LYS A 132 32.20 -5.09 4.58
CA LYS A 132 32.23 -5.52 6.00
C LYS A 132 31.64 -6.90 6.20
N ALA A 133 30.48 -7.19 5.60
CA ALA A 133 29.84 -8.49 5.68
C ALA A 133 30.68 -9.58 4.99
N ALA A 134 31.30 -9.27 3.85
CA ALA A 134 32.18 -10.20 3.14
C ALA A 134 33.42 -10.55 3.99
N ALA A 135 34.02 -9.56 4.65
CA ALA A 135 35.15 -9.74 5.55
C ALA A 135 34.77 -10.57 6.80
N SER A 136 33.57 -10.38 7.36
CA SER A 136 33.04 -11.18 8.47
C SER A 136 32.96 -12.67 8.09
N LEU A 137 32.37 -12.96 6.92
CA LEU A 137 32.23 -14.33 6.41
C LEU A 137 33.56 -14.99 5.99
N ALA A 138 34.56 -14.19 5.63
CA ALA A 138 35.90 -14.67 5.26
C ALA A 138 36.62 -15.35 6.44
N VAL A 139 36.32 -14.96 7.69
CA VAL A 139 36.90 -15.56 8.90
C VAL A 139 36.58 -17.07 8.98
N ASP A 140 35.38 -17.45 8.57
CA ASP A 140 34.92 -18.85 8.56
C ASP A 140 35.17 -19.58 7.23
N GLY A 141 35.21 -18.84 6.12
CA GLY A 141 35.23 -19.38 4.75
C GLY A 141 36.60 -19.35 4.04
N GLY A 142 37.57 -18.60 4.57
CA GLY A 142 38.88 -18.37 3.97
C GLY A 142 38.90 -17.34 2.82
N GLU A 143 40.09 -16.95 2.38
CA GLU A 143 40.33 -15.87 1.37
C GLU A 143 39.58 -16.07 0.04
N SER A 144 39.28 -17.32 -0.34
CA SER A 144 38.54 -17.61 -1.57
C SER A 144 37.08 -17.14 -1.52
N VAL A 145 36.45 -17.14 -0.34
CA VAL A 145 35.05 -16.69 -0.19
C VAL A 145 34.98 -15.18 -0.25
N GLU A 146 35.92 -14.50 0.40
CA GLU A 146 36.06 -13.04 0.37
C GLU A 146 36.21 -12.53 -1.07
N GLN A 147 37.13 -13.11 -1.85
CA GLN A 147 37.36 -12.70 -3.24
C GLN A 147 36.10 -12.85 -4.11
N ILE A 148 35.33 -13.92 -3.91
CA ILE A 148 34.07 -14.15 -4.64
C ILE A 148 33.02 -13.10 -4.25
N LEU A 149 32.86 -12.82 -2.96
CA LEU A 149 31.86 -11.87 -2.46
C LEU A 149 32.22 -10.42 -2.81
N SER A 150 33.50 -10.04 -2.75
CA SER A 150 33.96 -8.72 -3.19
C SER A 150 33.82 -8.55 -4.71
N HIS A 151 34.12 -9.59 -5.51
CA HIS A 151 33.87 -9.54 -6.96
C HIS A 151 32.37 -9.39 -7.28
N THR A 152 31.51 -10.01 -6.46
CA THR A 152 30.05 -9.88 -6.59
C THR A 152 29.59 -8.47 -6.21
N GLY A 153 30.16 -7.87 -5.16
CA GLY A 153 29.87 -6.49 -4.75
C GLY A 153 30.23 -5.45 -5.82
N ALA A 154 31.26 -5.71 -6.62
CA ALA A 154 31.62 -4.86 -7.77
C ALA A 154 30.56 -4.87 -8.90
N ARG A 155 29.55 -5.75 -8.82
CA ARG A 155 28.40 -5.82 -9.76
C ARG A 155 27.14 -5.15 -9.22
N LEU A 156 27.22 -4.48 -8.07
CA LEU A 156 26.09 -3.69 -7.56
C LEU A 156 25.72 -2.62 -8.59
N SER A 157 24.48 -2.68 -9.07
CA SER A 157 23.93 -1.71 -10.03
C SER A 157 23.55 -0.38 -9.37
N VAL A 158 23.35 -0.39 -8.06
CA VAL A 158 22.98 0.75 -7.24
C VAL A 158 23.80 0.75 -5.96
N ASP A 159 24.18 1.92 -5.51
CA ASP A 159 24.78 2.15 -4.21
C ASP A 159 24.07 3.33 -3.54
N GLY A 160 23.95 3.25 -2.22
CA GLY A 160 23.06 4.13 -1.47
C GLY A 160 23.06 3.81 0.01
N GLU A 161 22.50 4.72 0.80
CA GLU A 161 22.42 4.56 2.24
C GLU A 161 21.45 3.42 2.61
N VAL A 162 21.89 2.50 3.46
CA VAL A 162 21.08 1.37 3.92
C VAL A 162 20.35 1.74 5.21
N ILE A 163 19.04 1.49 5.25
CA ILE A 163 18.16 1.81 6.37
C ILE A 163 17.31 0.58 6.73
N ASP A 164 17.34 0.17 8.00
CA ASP A 164 16.45 -0.88 8.51
C ASP A 164 15.07 -0.33 8.87
N CYS A 165 14.11 -1.20 9.16
CA CYS A 165 12.82 -0.78 9.72
C CYS A 165 12.97 -0.37 11.20
N ASP A 166 13.28 0.90 11.45
CA ASP A 166 13.35 1.54 12.78
C ASP A 166 12.45 2.79 12.89
N HIS A 167 12.52 3.48 14.03
CA HIS A 167 11.77 4.71 14.28
C HIS A 167 12.25 5.92 13.46
N GLU A 168 13.45 5.89 12.86
CA GLU A 168 13.96 6.99 12.03
C GLU A 168 13.49 6.87 10.56
N VAL A 169 13.01 5.69 10.13
CA VAL A 169 12.65 5.42 8.73
C VAL A 169 11.66 6.41 8.13
N PRO A 170 10.52 6.75 8.77
CA PRO A 170 9.54 7.62 8.14
C PRO A 170 10.16 8.96 7.75
N SER A 171 10.83 9.63 8.68
CA SER A 171 11.45 10.93 8.44
C SER A 171 12.54 10.85 7.37
N ARG A 172 13.36 9.79 7.38
CA ARG A 172 14.48 9.63 6.44
C ARG A 172 14.02 9.29 5.03
N LEU A 173 13.10 8.33 4.89
CA LEU A 173 12.60 7.88 3.59
C LEU A 173 11.74 8.97 2.93
N VAL A 174 10.84 9.61 3.67
CA VAL A 174 10.00 10.70 3.15
C VAL A 174 10.87 11.90 2.77
N ALA A 175 11.85 12.28 3.58
CA ALA A 175 12.77 13.38 3.22
C ALA A 175 13.62 13.06 1.98
N HIS A 176 14.05 11.81 1.81
CA HIS A 176 14.79 11.37 0.61
C HIS A 176 13.91 11.38 -0.63
N ALA A 177 12.69 10.85 -0.53
CA ALA A 177 11.70 10.88 -1.61
C ALA A 177 11.37 12.33 -2.00
N TRP A 178 11.08 13.19 -1.01
CA TRP A 178 10.80 14.61 -1.22
C TRP A 178 11.97 15.31 -1.90
N ARG A 179 13.21 15.11 -1.44
CA ARG A 179 14.40 15.69 -2.08
C ARG A 179 14.51 15.27 -3.54
N THR A 180 14.23 14.01 -3.84
CA THR A 180 14.25 13.48 -5.21
C THR A 180 13.20 14.17 -6.08
N THR A 181 11.98 14.35 -5.58
CA THR A 181 10.91 15.11 -6.26
C THR A 181 11.29 16.58 -6.44
N GLN A 182 11.86 17.24 -5.42
CA GLN A 182 12.29 18.63 -5.51
C GLN A 182 13.43 18.84 -6.51
N GLN A 183 14.37 17.90 -6.63
CA GLN A 183 15.42 17.96 -7.65
C GLN A 183 14.83 17.90 -9.07
N GLN A 184 13.78 17.12 -9.29
CA GLN A 184 13.09 17.09 -10.58
C GLN A 184 12.35 18.40 -10.86
N LYS A 185 11.65 18.97 -9.85
CA LYS A 185 11.03 20.30 -9.94
C LYS A 185 12.07 21.39 -10.24
N ALA A 186 13.20 21.38 -9.53
CA ALA A 186 14.31 22.31 -9.74
C ALA A 186 14.83 22.27 -11.18
N ARG A 187 14.97 21.09 -11.78
CA ARG A 187 15.42 20.96 -13.19
C ARG A 187 14.43 21.65 -14.13
N ARG A 188 13.13 21.34 -14.01
CA ARG A 188 12.06 21.95 -14.83
C ARG A 188 12.01 23.48 -14.65
N PHE A 189 12.13 23.93 -13.41
CA PHE A 189 12.18 25.36 -13.07
C PHE A 189 13.37 26.05 -13.74
N HIS A 190 14.58 25.52 -13.60
CA HIS A 190 15.77 26.11 -14.20
C HIS A 190 15.71 26.12 -15.73
N ASP A 191 15.20 25.05 -16.35
CA ASP A 191 15.03 24.98 -17.80
C ASP A 191 14.13 26.11 -18.30
N GLU A 192 13.00 26.35 -17.62
CA GLU A 192 12.05 27.40 -17.99
C GLU A 192 12.62 28.81 -17.75
N VAL A 193 13.24 29.05 -16.59
CA VAL A 193 13.88 30.34 -16.28
C VAL A 193 15.01 30.65 -17.26
N ASN A 194 15.86 29.66 -17.59
CA ASN A 194 16.94 29.83 -18.54
C ASN A 194 16.41 30.11 -19.95
N ARG A 195 15.33 29.43 -20.37
CA ARG A 195 14.65 29.70 -21.64
C ARG A 195 14.17 31.14 -21.73
N LEU A 196 13.51 31.65 -20.68
CA LEU A 196 13.02 33.02 -20.62
C LEU A 196 14.18 34.04 -20.59
N LEU A 197 15.19 33.81 -19.75
CA LEU A 197 16.38 34.68 -19.67
C LEU A 197 17.11 34.78 -21.01
N GLN A 198 17.25 33.65 -21.72
CA GLN A 198 17.87 33.63 -23.04
C GLN A 198 17.02 34.42 -24.05
N ALA A 199 15.71 34.19 -24.11
CA ALA A 199 14.82 34.90 -25.03
C ALA A 199 14.82 36.42 -24.79
N LEU A 200 14.73 36.85 -23.54
CA LEU A 200 14.79 38.28 -23.17
C LEU A 200 16.15 38.91 -23.49
N SER A 201 17.25 38.19 -23.20
CA SER A 201 18.60 38.65 -23.53
C SER A 201 18.81 38.78 -25.03
N ASP A 202 18.23 37.89 -25.84
CA ASP A 202 18.29 37.94 -27.29
C ASP A 202 17.49 39.13 -27.85
N ILE A 203 16.34 39.49 -27.25
CA ILE A 203 15.61 40.71 -27.59
C ILE A 203 16.47 41.95 -27.35
N LEU A 204 17.09 42.06 -26.17
CA LEU A 204 17.98 43.19 -25.85
C LEU A 204 19.20 43.23 -26.76
N ARG A 205 19.79 42.07 -27.07
CA ARG A 205 20.95 41.96 -27.97
C ARG A 205 20.60 42.37 -29.39
N ALA A 206 19.47 41.91 -29.93
CA ALA A 206 18.98 42.30 -31.25
C ALA A 206 18.74 43.82 -31.32
N ALA A 207 18.05 44.38 -30.32
CA ALA A 207 17.84 45.82 -30.23
C ALA A 207 19.16 46.60 -30.13
N PHE A 208 20.15 46.09 -29.39
CA PHE A 208 21.47 46.72 -29.27
C PHE A 208 22.22 46.72 -30.61
N ILE A 209 22.24 45.61 -31.35
CA ILE A 209 22.87 45.51 -32.69
C ILE A 209 22.26 46.52 -33.66
N HIS A 210 20.96 46.79 -33.54
CA HIS A 210 20.25 47.78 -34.35
C HIS A 210 20.30 49.21 -33.80
N SER A 211 20.89 49.46 -32.63
CA SER A 211 21.04 50.80 -32.04
C SER A 211 22.25 51.58 -32.60
N GLU A 212 22.33 52.88 -32.33
CA GLU A 212 23.54 53.68 -32.64
C GLU A 212 24.80 53.13 -31.94
N GLY A 213 24.64 52.57 -30.72
CA GLY A 213 25.74 51.98 -29.95
C GLY A 213 26.32 50.72 -30.59
N GLY A 214 25.46 49.77 -30.99
CA GLY A 214 25.89 48.51 -31.62
C GLY A 214 26.44 48.67 -33.05
N ARG A 215 26.15 49.80 -33.70
CA ARG A 215 26.69 50.16 -35.03
C ARG A 215 28.03 50.89 -34.96
N ARG A 216 28.60 51.13 -33.77
CA ARG A 216 29.94 51.70 -33.63
C ARG A 216 30.99 50.71 -34.14
N PRO A 217 32.11 51.18 -34.73
CA PRO A 217 33.16 50.31 -35.26
C PRO A 217 33.65 49.26 -34.26
N GLU A 218 33.83 49.65 -32.99
CA GLU A 218 34.26 48.77 -31.89
C GLU A 218 33.28 47.62 -31.62
N SER A 219 31.98 47.90 -31.63
CA SER A 219 30.92 46.90 -31.41
C SER A 219 30.74 45.98 -32.62
N LEU A 220 30.87 46.51 -33.84
CA LEU A 220 30.87 45.70 -35.07
C LEU A 220 32.08 44.76 -35.13
N GLN A 221 33.24 45.25 -34.71
CA GLN A 221 34.48 44.47 -34.63
C GLN A 221 34.40 43.35 -33.57
N ALA A 222 33.76 43.61 -32.43
CA ALA A 222 33.53 42.59 -31.40
C ALA A 222 32.53 41.50 -31.83
N GLY A 223 31.62 41.82 -32.76
CA GLY A 223 30.65 40.87 -33.32
C GLY A 223 31.21 39.93 -34.40
N VAL A 224 32.37 40.25 -34.98
CA VAL A 224 33.05 39.42 -36.00
C VAL A 224 34.14 38.58 -35.33
N GLY A 225 34.05 37.26 -35.48
CA GLY A 225 35.05 36.33 -34.92
C GLY A 225 36.46 36.60 -35.44
N ASP A 226 37.47 36.26 -34.64
CA ASP A 226 38.88 36.63 -34.86
C ASP A 226 39.43 36.26 -36.26
N LEU A 227 38.87 35.23 -36.91
CA LEU A 227 39.32 34.70 -38.20
C LEU A 227 39.09 35.61 -39.42
N HIS A 228 38.17 36.58 -39.34
CA HIS A 228 37.79 37.45 -40.47
C HIS A 228 37.91 38.95 -40.14
N ARG A 229 38.56 39.29 -39.03
CA ARG A 229 38.62 40.67 -38.54
C ARG A 229 39.36 41.62 -39.49
N ASP A 230 40.35 41.12 -40.24
CA ASP A 230 41.17 41.92 -41.16
C ASP A 230 40.52 42.13 -42.54
N ASP A 231 39.42 41.43 -42.83
CA ASP A 231 38.72 41.49 -44.13
C ASP A 231 37.68 42.64 -44.21
N PHE A 232 37.38 43.32 -43.09
CA PHE A 232 36.34 44.34 -42.98
C PHE A 232 36.87 45.71 -42.53
N ASP A 233 36.42 46.79 -43.20
CA ASP A 233 36.59 48.17 -42.73
C ASP A 233 35.37 48.59 -41.89
N PHE A 234 35.49 48.43 -40.57
CA PHE A 234 34.41 48.68 -39.61
C PHE A 234 33.99 50.16 -39.53
N ASP A 235 34.89 51.10 -39.86
CA ASP A 235 34.58 52.54 -39.93
C ASP A 235 33.73 52.89 -41.15
N VAL A 236 33.96 52.22 -42.29
CA VAL A 236 33.10 52.34 -43.48
C VAL A 236 31.75 51.66 -43.23
N MET A 237 31.73 50.47 -42.65
CA MET A 237 30.49 49.74 -42.34
C MET A 237 29.58 50.51 -41.37
N SER A 238 30.14 51.07 -40.30
CA SER A 238 29.40 51.93 -39.35
C SER A 238 28.71 53.11 -40.07
N ARG A 239 29.43 53.79 -40.97
CA ARG A 239 28.89 54.92 -41.76
C ARG A 239 27.82 54.51 -42.76
N LEU A 240 27.89 53.30 -43.33
CA LEU A 240 26.90 52.79 -44.27
C LEU A 240 25.60 52.37 -43.57
N LEU A 241 25.72 51.68 -42.43
CA LEU A 241 24.58 51.26 -41.60
C LEU A 241 23.87 52.44 -40.95
N GLY A 242 24.61 53.49 -40.55
CA GLY A 242 24.03 54.71 -39.97
C GLY A 242 23.15 55.52 -40.95
N LYS A 243 23.32 55.38 -42.27
CA LYS A 243 22.56 56.12 -43.28
C LYS A 243 21.20 55.50 -43.64
N SER A 244 20.97 54.24 -43.28
CA SER A 244 19.78 53.46 -43.69
C SER A 244 18.92 53.02 -42.50
N ALA A 245 19.08 53.68 -41.35
CA ALA A 245 18.53 53.24 -40.09
C ALA A 245 16.99 53.45 -40.01
N PRO A 246 16.18 52.40 -39.80
CA PRO A 246 14.86 52.59 -39.21
C PRO A 246 15.01 53.06 -37.76
N ALA A 247 14.03 53.83 -37.27
CA ALA A 247 13.90 54.25 -35.87
C ALA A 247 13.43 53.09 -34.96
N ASP A 248 13.97 51.90 -35.18
CA ASP A 248 13.58 50.66 -34.51
C ASP A 248 14.38 50.50 -33.20
N GLU A 249 14.35 51.56 -32.39
CA GLU A 249 14.84 51.49 -31.02
C GLU A 249 13.72 50.92 -30.15
N LEU A 250 14.05 49.87 -29.40
CA LEU A 250 13.14 49.30 -28.43
C LEU A 250 12.62 50.42 -27.50
N PRO A 251 11.30 50.62 -27.36
CA PRO A 251 10.75 51.67 -26.50
C PRO A 251 11.34 51.60 -25.09
N VAL A 252 11.61 52.76 -24.47
CA VAL A 252 12.26 52.83 -23.14
C VAL A 252 11.49 51.99 -22.11
N ALA A 253 10.16 52.14 -22.05
CA ALA A 253 9.30 51.37 -21.16
C ALA A 253 9.43 49.85 -21.37
N ARG A 254 9.52 49.40 -22.63
CA ARG A 254 9.75 47.98 -22.95
C ARG A 254 11.13 47.51 -22.53
N ARG A 255 12.17 48.33 -22.68
CA ARG A 255 13.54 48.00 -22.24
C ARG A 255 13.59 47.85 -20.72
N GLU A 256 13.09 48.85 -19.99
CA GLU A 256 13.05 48.85 -18.53
C GLU A 256 12.29 47.62 -17.99
N ARG A 257 11.17 47.27 -18.64
CA ARG A 257 10.39 46.08 -18.30
C ARG A 257 11.17 44.78 -18.49
N ILE A 258 11.87 44.62 -19.62
CA ILE A 258 12.68 43.43 -19.91
C ILE A 258 13.89 43.35 -18.97
N GLU A 259 14.57 44.47 -18.72
CA GLU A 259 15.71 44.53 -17.80
C GLU A 259 15.29 44.21 -16.36
N TRP A 260 14.14 44.74 -15.91
CA TRP A 260 13.55 44.40 -14.61
C TRP A 260 13.22 42.90 -14.51
N ALA A 261 12.57 42.32 -15.52
CA ALA A 261 12.26 40.89 -15.52
C ALA A 261 13.53 40.02 -15.45
N ILE A 262 14.58 40.36 -16.22
CA ILE A 262 15.87 39.65 -16.16
C ILE A 262 16.50 39.76 -14.77
N ASP A 263 16.46 40.94 -14.14
CA ASP A 263 17.03 41.18 -12.82
C ASP A 263 16.32 40.36 -11.74
N VAL A 264 14.98 40.35 -11.72
CA VAL A 264 14.17 39.53 -10.80
C VAL A 264 14.44 38.05 -11.01
N LEU A 265 14.42 37.57 -12.26
CA LEU A 265 14.63 36.15 -12.57
C LEU A 265 16.03 35.64 -12.13
N LYS A 266 17.05 36.50 -12.19
CA LYS A 266 18.42 36.15 -11.75
C LYS A 266 18.62 36.20 -10.24
N ARG A 267 17.82 36.97 -9.51
CA ARG A 267 17.92 37.14 -8.05
C ARG A 267 17.16 36.08 -7.25
N GLN A 268 16.50 35.14 -7.92
CA GLN A 268 15.71 34.10 -7.27
C GLN A 268 16.50 33.31 -6.23
N ARG A 269 15.83 32.95 -5.14
CA ARG A 269 16.39 32.20 -4.00
C ARG A 269 15.66 30.90 -3.70
N PHE A 270 14.70 30.51 -4.54
CA PHE A 270 13.81 29.38 -4.31
C PHE A 270 14.52 28.05 -4.56
N PHE A 271 15.29 27.93 -5.64
CA PHE A 271 16.10 26.74 -5.94
C PHE A 271 17.59 27.05 -5.91
N GLU A 272 18.38 26.06 -5.49
CA GLU A 272 19.84 26.09 -5.62
C GLU A 272 20.25 26.17 -7.09
N PRO A 273 21.14 27.10 -7.48
CA PRO A 273 21.56 27.23 -8.87
C PRO A 273 22.31 25.96 -9.32
N PRO A 274 22.15 25.54 -10.59
CA PRO A 274 22.83 24.36 -11.09
C PRO A 274 24.35 24.53 -11.00
N VAL A 275 25.05 23.44 -10.68
CA VAL A 275 26.52 23.42 -10.58
C VAL A 275 27.14 23.87 -11.92
N GLY A 276 27.93 24.94 -11.89
CA GLY A 276 28.62 25.48 -13.08
C GLY A 276 27.91 26.63 -13.81
N THR A 277 26.73 27.06 -13.34
CA THR A 277 26.02 28.22 -13.92
C THR A 277 26.47 29.53 -13.28
N SER A 278 26.89 30.50 -14.10
CA SER A 278 27.34 31.83 -13.65
C SER A 278 26.18 32.78 -13.28
N LEU A 279 25.03 32.24 -12.86
CA LEU A 279 23.81 33.00 -12.51
C LEU A 279 23.90 33.69 -11.14
N VAL A 280 25.00 33.52 -10.42
CA VAL A 280 25.14 34.04 -9.06
C VAL A 280 25.90 35.36 -9.07
N GLN A 281 25.19 36.49 -8.94
CA GLN A 281 25.74 37.60 -8.16
C GLN A 281 25.57 37.22 -6.69
N ALA A 282 26.66 36.70 -6.10
CA ALA A 282 26.70 36.12 -4.77
C ALA A 282 26.39 37.15 -3.68
N ALA A 283 25.33 36.92 -2.91
CA ALA A 283 25.17 37.50 -1.57
C ALA A 283 24.29 36.65 -0.63
N GLU A 284 23.24 35.97 -1.10
CA GLU A 284 22.25 35.34 -0.22
C GLU A 284 22.05 33.84 -0.47
N LEU A 285 21.89 33.08 0.61
CA LEU A 285 21.67 31.63 0.58
C LEU A 285 20.23 31.31 0.10
N PRO A 286 20.03 30.18 -0.61
CA PRO A 286 18.71 29.65 -0.92
C PRO A 286 17.84 29.45 0.32
N TYR A 287 16.52 29.48 0.14
CA TYR A 287 15.59 29.23 1.23
C TYR A 287 15.58 27.76 1.67
N GLU A 288 15.38 27.52 2.98
CA GLU A 288 15.13 26.20 3.53
C GLU A 288 13.62 25.88 3.46
N TYR A 289 13.28 24.66 3.07
CA TYR A 289 11.91 24.18 2.89
C TYR A 289 11.56 22.99 3.78
N ARG A 290 12.45 22.58 4.69
CA ARG A 290 12.19 21.54 5.67
C ARG A 290 12.01 22.17 7.05
N PHE A 291 10.93 21.80 7.73
CA PHE A 291 10.55 22.34 9.04
C PHE A 291 10.15 21.19 9.98
N SER A 292 10.16 21.48 11.28
CA SER A 292 9.66 20.56 12.31
C SER A 292 8.30 20.98 12.87
N SER A 293 7.77 22.16 12.50
CA SER A 293 6.46 22.63 12.92
C SER A 293 5.69 23.31 11.77
N CYS A 294 4.37 23.14 11.78
CA CYS A 294 3.48 23.79 10.85
C CYS A 294 3.44 25.32 11.04
N ALA A 295 3.62 25.81 12.27
CA ALA A 295 3.61 27.25 12.55
C ALA A 295 4.83 27.98 11.95
N GLU A 296 6.00 27.36 12.01
CA GLU A 296 7.23 27.89 11.39
C GLU A 296 7.08 27.96 9.86
N THR A 297 6.46 26.93 9.28
CA THR A 297 6.17 26.85 7.85
C THR A 297 5.30 28.00 7.37
N MET A 298 4.20 28.29 8.09
CA MET A 298 3.31 29.40 7.77
C MET A 298 4.01 30.77 7.87
N THR A 299 4.88 30.94 8.87
CA THR A 299 5.68 32.15 9.03
C THR A 299 6.65 32.30 7.85
N ALA A 300 7.38 31.24 7.51
CA ALA A 300 8.31 31.23 6.38
C ALA A 300 7.61 31.49 5.04
N PHE A 301 6.40 30.97 4.83
CA PHE A 301 5.60 31.26 3.64
C PHE A 301 5.22 32.75 3.58
N GLY A 302 4.70 33.31 4.68
CA GLY A 302 4.32 34.72 4.75
C GLY A 302 5.50 35.68 4.49
N GLU A 303 6.70 35.36 4.99
CA GLU A 303 7.91 36.15 4.75
C GLU A 303 8.39 36.12 3.29
N ARG A 304 8.10 35.04 2.55
CA ARG A 304 8.54 34.81 1.17
C ARG A 304 7.50 35.20 0.11
N LEU A 305 6.26 35.45 0.52
CA LEU A 305 5.12 35.66 -0.37
C LEU A 305 5.32 36.85 -1.33
N SER A 306 5.89 37.96 -0.83
CA SER A 306 6.13 39.14 -1.67
C SER A 306 7.16 38.89 -2.78
N GLU A 307 8.24 38.17 -2.47
CA GLU A 307 9.26 37.77 -3.46
C GLU A 307 8.69 36.76 -4.46
N LEU A 308 7.85 35.83 -4.00
CA LEU A 308 7.17 34.87 -4.86
C LEU A 308 6.25 35.58 -5.86
N VAL A 309 5.41 36.52 -5.39
CA VAL A 309 4.53 37.33 -6.25
C VAL A 309 5.33 38.12 -7.28
N GLU A 310 6.43 38.75 -6.86
CA GLU A 310 7.31 39.51 -7.78
C GLU A 310 7.91 38.59 -8.86
N PHE A 311 8.32 37.38 -8.48
CA PHE A 311 8.91 36.42 -9.39
C PHE A 311 7.90 35.86 -10.40
N VAL A 312 6.69 35.46 -9.97
CA VAL A 312 5.63 34.98 -10.87
C VAL A 312 5.20 36.08 -11.85
N LYS A 313 5.11 37.32 -11.37
CA LYS A 313 4.87 38.50 -12.20
C LYS A 313 5.96 38.65 -13.27
N ALA A 314 7.24 38.55 -12.87
CA ALA A 314 8.37 38.64 -13.79
C ALA A 314 8.36 37.50 -14.82
N MET A 315 8.09 36.26 -14.44
CA MET A 315 7.95 35.13 -15.35
C MET A 315 6.83 35.34 -16.37
N SER A 316 5.64 35.75 -15.92
CA SER A 316 4.48 36.00 -16.78
C SER A 316 4.74 37.12 -17.79
N MET A 317 5.38 38.21 -17.34
CA MET A 317 5.78 39.32 -18.20
C MET A 317 6.87 38.89 -19.20
N ALA A 318 7.87 38.12 -18.74
CA ALA A 318 8.93 37.58 -19.57
C ALA A 318 8.38 36.69 -20.68
N ALA A 319 7.44 35.79 -20.36
CA ALA A 319 6.81 34.91 -21.34
C ALA A 319 6.04 35.70 -22.42
N LEU A 320 5.27 36.70 -22.02
CA LEU A 320 4.54 37.58 -22.95
C LEU A 320 5.47 38.39 -23.86
N GLU A 321 6.61 38.85 -23.34
CA GLU A 321 7.63 39.56 -24.11
C GLU A 321 8.38 38.65 -25.07
N ALA A 322 8.79 37.46 -24.61
CA ALA A 322 9.46 36.44 -25.42
C ALA A 322 8.61 36.02 -26.62
N ASP A 323 7.29 35.89 -26.42
CA ASP A 323 6.34 35.55 -27.48
C ASP A 323 5.94 36.76 -28.36
N GLY A 324 6.36 37.98 -28.02
CA GLY A 324 5.94 39.21 -28.69
C GLY A 324 4.44 39.51 -28.54
N ARG A 325 3.78 38.96 -27.52
CA ARG A 325 2.34 39.09 -27.25
C ARG A 325 2.03 40.17 -26.21
N TYR A 326 3.03 40.86 -25.67
CA TYR A 326 2.82 41.90 -24.68
C TYR A 326 2.12 43.13 -25.28
N LEU A 327 0.95 43.49 -24.72
CA LEU A 327 0.16 44.66 -25.12
C LEU A 327 0.05 45.61 -23.93
N GLU A 328 0.79 46.72 -23.95
CA GLU A 328 0.89 47.70 -22.85
C GLU A 328 -0.49 48.14 -22.33
N ALA A 329 -1.38 48.55 -23.24
CA ALA A 329 -2.72 49.01 -22.88
C ALA A 329 -3.60 47.97 -22.14
N LYS A 330 -3.30 46.68 -22.28
CA LYS A 330 -4.04 45.58 -21.64
C LYS A 330 -3.29 45.03 -20.42
N HIS A 331 -1.98 44.87 -20.54
CA HIS A 331 -1.17 44.16 -19.56
C HIS A 331 -0.61 45.06 -18.46
N ASP A 332 -0.31 46.33 -18.74
CA ASP A 332 0.19 47.24 -17.69
C ASP A 332 -0.85 47.37 -16.55
N PRO A 333 -2.15 47.64 -16.80
CA PRO A 333 -3.13 47.72 -15.72
C PRO A 333 -3.31 46.41 -14.94
N PHE A 334 -3.11 45.26 -15.61
CA PHE A 334 -3.18 43.95 -14.97
C PHE A 334 -1.98 43.72 -14.05
N PHE A 335 -0.76 43.97 -14.54
CA PHE A 335 0.46 43.77 -13.78
C PHE A 335 0.67 44.82 -12.68
N ASP A 336 0.12 46.02 -12.82
CA ASP A 336 0.08 47.03 -11.76
C ASP A 336 -0.80 46.60 -10.57
N ALA A 337 -1.86 45.82 -10.84
CA ALA A 337 -2.76 45.27 -9.83
C ALA A 337 -2.38 43.84 -9.39
N PHE A 338 -1.36 43.24 -10.00
CA PHE A 338 -0.94 41.87 -9.71
C PHE A 338 -0.35 41.78 -8.30
N GLY A 339 -0.92 40.92 -7.48
CA GLY A 339 -0.58 40.75 -6.08
C GLY A 339 -0.88 39.33 -5.61
N GLU A 340 -0.89 39.13 -4.29
CA GLU A 340 -1.05 37.82 -3.65
C GLU A 340 -2.29 37.05 -4.12
N HIS A 341 -3.43 37.74 -4.28
CA HIS A 341 -4.69 37.14 -4.72
C HIS A 341 -4.72 36.71 -6.20
N ALA A 342 -3.71 37.10 -7.00
CA ALA A 342 -3.61 36.73 -8.40
C ALA A 342 -2.83 35.42 -8.62
N LEU A 343 -2.20 34.88 -7.57
CA LEU A 343 -1.48 33.61 -7.64
C LEU A 343 -2.46 32.44 -7.78
N THR A 344 -2.14 31.53 -8.70
CA THR A 344 -2.87 30.28 -8.89
C THR A 344 -2.10 29.10 -8.27
N LEU A 345 -2.79 27.97 -8.08
CA LEU A 345 -2.14 26.71 -7.65
C LEU A 345 -1.06 26.25 -8.63
N GLU A 346 -1.27 26.49 -9.93
CA GLU A 346 -0.27 26.18 -10.97
C GLU A 346 0.99 27.03 -10.82
N ASP A 347 0.84 28.31 -10.44
CA ASP A 347 1.99 29.19 -10.16
C ASP A 347 2.77 28.71 -8.93
N LEU A 348 2.06 28.31 -7.86
CA LEU A 348 2.69 27.80 -6.64
C LEU A 348 3.42 26.47 -6.87
N ALA A 349 2.88 25.59 -7.73
CA ALA A 349 3.46 24.29 -8.05
C ALA A 349 4.82 24.37 -8.76
N LEU A 350 5.21 25.54 -9.29
CA LEU A 350 6.53 25.79 -9.87
C LEU A 350 7.64 25.88 -8.81
N PHE A 351 7.30 26.20 -7.57
CA PHE A 351 8.23 26.41 -6.48
C PHE A 351 8.44 25.14 -5.64
N PRO A 352 9.46 25.11 -4.76
CA PRO A 352 9.66 23.97 -3.87
C PRO A 352 8.49 23.79 -2.90
N ASP A 353 8.09 22.54 -2.68
CA ASP A 353 7.07 22.22 -1.67
C ASP A 353 7.67 22.33 -0.27
N TYR A 354 6.88 22.78 0.69
CA TYR A 354 7.30 22.81 2.09
C TYR A 354 7.16 21.41 2.71
N LEU A 355 8.21 20.85 3.29
CA LEU A 355 8.15 19.59 4.03
C LEU A 355 8.16 19.86 5.53
N VAL A 356 7.13 19.41 6.24
CA VAL A 356 7.05 19.47 7.70
C VAL A 356 7.15 18.05 8.25
N CYS A 357 8.19 17.77 9.03
CA CYS A 357 8.34 16.49 9.74
C CYS A 357 8.04 16.70 11.22
N ILE A 358 6.88 16.25 11.67
CA ILE A 358 6.47 16.33 13.08
C ILE A 358 6.81 15.00 13.75
N ASP A 359 7.71 15.06 14.74
CA ASP A 359 8.08 13.91 15.54
C ASP A 359 6.94 13.51 16.50
N ALA A 360 6.89 12.24 16.88
CA ALA A 360 5.79 11.69 17.68
C ALA A 360 5.63 12.37 19.06
N GLY A 361 6.73 12.87 19.64
CA GLY A 361 6.73 13.57 20.93
C GLY A 361 6.05 14.95 20.89
N ASP A 362 5.94 15.56 19.71
CA ASP A 362 5.47 16.92 19.51
C ASP A 362 4.05 16.98 18.91
N THR A 363 3.43 15.82 18.65
CA THR A 363 2.05 15.73 18.14
C THR A 363 1.04 15.85 19.28
N ASP A 364 0.91 17.05 19.83
CA ASP A 364 -0.12 17.35 20.81
C ASP A 364 -1.46 17.76 20.14
N ALA A 365 -2.47 18.09 20.96
CA ALA A 365 -3.77 18.47 20.42
C ALA A 365 -3.77 19.86 19.77
N ALA A 366 -2.85 20.74 20.18
CA ALA A 366 -2.68 22.06 19.58
C ALA A 366 -1.98 21.92 18.22
N GLU A 367 -0.91 21.14 18.13
CA GLU A 367 -0.22 20.91 16.85
C GLU A 367 -1.15 20.19 15.86
N SER A 368 -1.96 19.23 16.29
CA SER A 368 -2.97 18.58 15.42
C SER A 368 -3.98 19.58 14.82
N ALA A 369 -4.35 20.62 15.59
CA ALA A 369 -5.22 21.68 15.10
C ALA A 369 -4.51 22.57 14.07
N VAL A 370 -3.24 22.91 14.32
CA VAL A 370 -2.41 23.68 13.36
C VAL A 370 -2.17 22.88 12.08
N VAL A 371 -1.92 21.57 12.17
CA VAL A 371 -1.82 20.67 11.00
C VAL A 371 -3.09 20.75 10.18
N THR A 372 -4.26 20.65 10.81
CA THR A 372 -5.55 20.74 10.11
C THR A 372 -5.74 22.11 9.45
N GLU A 373 -5.33 23.20 10.12
CA GLU A 373 -5.37 24.55 9.57
C GLU A 373 -4.46 24.69 8.34
N VAL A 374 -3.22 24.23 8.41
CA VAL A 374 -2.27 24.27 7.28
C VAL A 374 -2.74 23.40 6.13
N LEU A 375 -3.28 22.21 6.39
CA LEU A 375 -3.82 21.35 5.34
C LEU A 375 -5.11 21.88 4.72
N SER A 376 -5.85 22.73 5.43
CA SER A 376 -7.00 23.45 4.87
C SER A 376 -6.61 24.65 4.00
N SER A 377 -5.31 24.97 3.91
CA SER A 377 -4.79 25.99 3.02
C SER A 377 -4.49 25.42 1.64
N ASP A 378 -4.52 26.30 0.62
CA ASP A 378 -4.14 25.97 -0.77
C ASP A 378 -2.61 25.91 -0.98
N LEU A 379 -1.84 25.76 0.11
CA LEU A 379 -0.37 25.77 0.04
C LEU A 379 0.17 24.39 -0.34
N PRO A 380 1.26 24.32 -1.13
CA PRO A 380 1.93 23.08 -1.47
C PRO A 380 2.78 22.60 -0.28
N VAL A 381 2.12 22.19 0.81
CA VAL A 381 2.76 21.70 2.04
C VAL A 381 2.60 20.19 2.13
N LYS A 382 3.70 19.51 2.44
CA LYS A 382 3.81 18.06 2.68
C LYS A 382 4.06 17.86 4.18
N VAL A 383 3.06 17.39 4.90
CA VAL A 383 3.15 17.18 6.35
C VAL A 383 3.33 15.69 6.61
N LEU A 384 4.45 15.31 7.24
CA LEU A 384 4.66 14.01 7.83
C LEU A 384 4.36 14.09 9.33
N VAL A 385 3.39 13.30 9.79
CA VAL A 385 3.10 13.07 11.20
C VAL A 385 3.53 11.66 11.54
N GLN A 386 4.56 11.54 12.37
CA GLN A 386 5.02 10.25 12.88
C GLN A 386 4.28 9.88 14.17
N THR A 387 3.74 8.66 14.25
CA THR A 387 3.09 8.13 15.44
C THR A 387 3.92 6.98 16.01
N GLU A 388 4.25 7.05 17.29
CA GLU A 388 5.03 6.01 17.98
C GLU A 388 4.19 5.14 18.92
N ASP A 389 3.06 5.67 19.42
CA ASP A 389 2.15 4.96 20.31
C ASP A 389 0.70 5.13 19.84
N VAL A 390 0.06 4.01 19.50
CA VAL A 390 -1.35 3.96 19.08
C VAL A 390 -2.27 3.51 20.21
N LEU A 391 -1.71 3.04 21.32
CA LEU A 391 -2.42 2.47 22.46
C LEU A 391 -2.50 3.47 23.61
N GLU A 392 -2.84 4.73 23.34
CA GLU A 392 -2.89 5.74 24.41
C GLU A 392 -3.98 5.41 25.47
N GLU A 393 -3.66 5.59 26.76
CA GLU A 393 -4.71 5.61 27.78
C GLU A 393 -5.54 6.89 27.65
N SER A 394 -6.85 6.75 27.73
CA SER A 394 -7.78 7.87 27.76
C SER A 394 -7.44 8.84 28.90
N SER A 395 -7.59 10.15 28.66
CA SER A 395 -7.38 11.19 29.68
C SER A 395 -8.29 11.06 30.90
N LEU A 396 -9.34 10.22 30.81
CA LEU A 396 -10.23 9.86 31.91
C LEU A 396 -9.57 8.89 32.93
N GLY A 397 -8.45 8.25 32.56
CA GLY A 397 -7.75 7.26 33.36
C GLY A 397 -8.51 5.93 33.51
N ALA A 398 -8.15 5.15 34.55
CA ALA A 398 -8.79 3.88 34.93
C ALA A 398 -8.67 2.71 33.91
N GLY A 399 -7.67 2.76 33.03
CA GLY A 399 -7.40 1.69 32.05
C GLY A 399 -8.38 1.63 30.89
N HIS A 400 -8.97 2.77 30.53
CA HIS A 400 -9.70 2.94 29.28
C HIS A 400 -8.74 3.33 28.16
N PHE A 401 -8.93 2.73 26.98
CA PHE A 401 -8.15 3.05 25.78
C PHE A 401 -8.73 4.28 25.06
N GLY A 402 -7.85 5.21 24.70
CA GLY A 402 -8.16 6.40 23.92
C GLY A 402 -7.94 6.15 22.42
N PHE A 403 -8.99 6.34 21.61
CA PHE A 403 -8.88 6.44 20.15
C PHE A 403 -9.17 7.90 19.78
N GLY A 404 -8.18 8.77 20.00
CA GLY A 404 -8.30 10.22 19.84
C GLY A 404 -7.59 10.75 18.59
N MET A 405 -7.58 12.08 18.43
CA MET A 405 -6.94 12.76 17.29
C MET A 405 -5.41 12.64 17.27
N ARG A 406 -4.76 12.29 18.38
CA ARG A 406 -3.31 12.05 18.45
C ARG A 406 -2.87 10.70 17.87
N SER A 407 -3.83 9.80 17.63
CA SER A 407 -3.57 8.45 17.11
C SER A 407 -4.29 8.22 15.79
N MET A 408 -5.30 7.35 15.76
CA MET A 408 -5.86 6.77 14.54
C MET A 408 -6.78 7.70 13.74
N GLN A 409 -7.17 8.85 14.30
CA GLN A 409 -8.29 9.65 13.75
C GLN A 409 -7.87 10.90 12.98
N LEU A 410 -6.59 11.30 13.01
CA LEU A 410 -6.13 12.51 12.32
C LEU A 410 -6.40 12.43 10.82
N ALA A 411 -5.90 11.38 10.17
CA ALA A 411 -6.04 11.19 8.72
C ALA A 411 -7.52 11.12 8.30
N SER A 412 -8.35 10.38 9.05
CA SER A 412 -9.79 10.30 8.78
C SER A 412 -10.51 11.64 8.96
N THR A 413 -10.05 12.49 9.88
CA THR A 413 -10.60 13.85 10.07
C THR A 413 -10.22 14.76 8.91
N VAL A 414 -8.95 14.73 8.50
CA VAL A 414 -8.41 15.53 7.40
C VAL A 414 -9.04 15.15 6.05
N MET A 415 -9.43 13.90 5.87
CA MET A 415 -10.15 13.45 4.66
C MET A 415 -11.46 14.23 4.41
N GLY A 416 -12.07 14.78 5.47
CA GLY A 416 -13.23 15.67 5.35
C GLY A 416 -12.95 17.01 4.67
N LEU A 417 -11.67 17.38 4.45
CA LEU A 417 -11.28 18.57 3.70
C LEU A 417 -11.33 18.37 2.18
N HIS A 418 -11.43 17.12 1.71
CA HIS A 418 -11.60 16.70 0.31
C HIS A 418 -10.47 17.02 -0.70
N ASP A 419 -9.69 18.07 -0.49
CA ASP A 419 -8.64 18.51 -1.43
C ASP A 419 -7.21 18.24 -0.94
N VAL A 420 -7.06 17.42 0.11
CA VAL A 420 -5.78 17.02 0.71
C VAL A 420 -5.45 15.59 0.29
N PHE A 421 -4.24 15.35 -0.22
CA PHE A 421 -3.75 13.99 -0.41
C PHE A 421 -3.41 13.35 0.94
N ILE A 422 -3.83 12.11 1.19
CA ILE A 422 -3.57 11.44 2.47
C ILE A 422 -3.01 10.05 2.22
N LEU A 423 -1.90 9.74 2.89
CA LEU A 423 -1.39 8.39 3.03
C LEU A 423 -1.23 8.09 4.51
N GLN A 424 -2.07 7.19 5.02
CA GLN A 424 -1.88 6.61 6.34
C GLN A 424 -1.28 5.21 6.16
N THR A 425 -0.18 4.89 6.84
CA THR A 425 0.44 3.56 6.77
C THR A 425 1.40 3.30 7.94
N THR A 426 1.89 2.09 8.08
CA THR A 426 2.94 1.74 9.03
C THR A 426 4.32 1.70 8.34
N SER A 427 5.40 1.82 9.11
CA SER A 427 6.78 1.75 8.60
C SER A 427 7.06 0.42 7.87
N SER A 428 6.50 -0.69 8.35
CA SER A 428 6.67 -2.01 7.72
C SER A 428 6.12 -2.06 6.29
N ASN A 429 5.05 -1.31 5.99
CA ASN A 429 4.41 -1.28 4.67
C ASN A 429 4.87 -0.10 3.78
N LEU A 430 5.68 0.81 4.32
CA LEU A 430 6.08 2.04 3.62
C LEU A 430 6.86 1.79 2.32
N TYR A 431 7.66 0.71 2.27
CA TYR A 431 8.36 0.32 1.04
C TYR A 431 7.38 -0.14 -0.05
N GLN A 432 6.33 -0.90 0.30
CA GLN A 432 5.33 -1.34 -0.68
C GLN A 432 4.54 -0.14 -1.22
N LEU A 433 4.23 0.82 -0.35
CA LEU A 433 3.52 2.06 -0.67
C LEU A 433 4.40 3.20 -1.21
N ARG A 434 5.63 2.91 -1.63
CA ARG A 434 6.56 3.91 -2.16
C ARG A 434 6.01 4.67 -3.38
N GLY A 435 5.12 4.04 -4.17
CA GLY A 435 4.46 4.68 -5.31
C GLY A 435 3.42 5.73 -4.88
N GLN A 436 2.59 5.39 -3.89
CA GLN A 436 1.61 6.30 -3.29
C GLN A 436 2.31 7.44 -2.54
N LEU A 437 3.43 7.15 -1.88
CA LEU A 437 4.29 8.17 -1.27
C LEU A 437 4.77 9.19 -2.31
N LEU A 438 5.31 8.74 -3.45
CA LEU A 438 5.70 9.63 -4.55
C LEU A 438 4.51 10.42 -5.10
N THR A 439 3.37 9.76 -5.30
CA THR A 439 2.15 10.40 -5.81
C THR A 439 1.71 11.56 -4.91
N GLY A 440 1.73 11.37 -3.59
CA GLY A 440 1.42 12.43 -2.63
C GLY A 440 2.43 13.57 -2.58
N LEU A 441 3.72 13.26 -2.79
CA LEU A 441 4.78 14.26 -2.86
C LEU A 441 4.70 15.08 -4.16
N GLU A 442 4.25 14.46 -5.25
CA GLU A 442 4.05 15.11 -6.56
C GLU A 442 2.71 15.86 -6.67
N TYR A 443 1.73 15.52 -5.83
CA TYR A 443 0.45 16.22 -5.76
C TYR A 443 0.66 17.74 -5.62
N ALA A 444 -0.08 18.55 -6.38
CA ALA A 444 0.13 20.00 -6.39
C ALA A 444 -0.34 20.69 -5.09
N GLY A 445 -1.31 20.09 -4.39
CA GLY A 445 -1.89 20.63 -3.16
C GLY A 445 -1.24 20.10 -1.88
N PRO A 446 -1.90 20.35 -0.73
CA PRO A 446 -1.46 19.84 0.57
C PRO A 446 -1.49 18.32 0.62
N ALA A 447 -0.52 17.71 1.31
CA ALA A 447 -0.47 16.27 1.53
C ALA A 447 -0.16 15.94 3.00
N LEU A 448 -0.82 14.92 3.54
CA LEU A 448 -0.59 14.36 4.86
C LEU A 448 -0.07 12.92 4.75
N PHE A 449 1.08 12.67 5.34
CA PHE A 449 1.65 11.34 5.55
C PHE A 449 1.57 11.01 7.03
N SER A 450 0.66 10.13 7.43
CA SER A 450 0.51 9.69 8.81
C SER A 450 1.13 8.30 8.95
N ILE A 451 2.32 8.21 9.56
CA ILE A 451 3.12 6.98 9.57
C ILE A 451 3.33 6.47 10.99
N PHE A 452 2.88 5.24 11.25
CA PHE A 452 3.18 4.56 12.50
C PHE A 452 4.51 3.79 12.42
N SER A 453 5.47 4.17 13.26
CA SER A 453 6.82 3.58 13.28
C SER A 453 7.10 2.65 14.45
N GLY A 454 6.23 2.65 15.46
CA GLY A 454 6.53 2.07 16.76
C GLY A 454 7.53 2.93 17.57
N SER A 455 7.55 2.72 18.88
CA SER A 455 8.31 3.52 19.84
C SER A 455 9.81 3.25 19.83
N ALA A 456 10.62 4.32 19.99
CA ALA A 456 12.06 4.22 20.22
C ALA A 456 12.42 3.55 21.56
N SER A 457 11.50 3.56 22.54
CA SER A 457 11.60 2.82 23.81
C SER A 457 10.49 1.77 23.84
N PRO A 458 10.63 0.65 23.11
CA PRO A 458 9.54 -0.29 22.92
C PRO A 458 9.19 -0.97 24.25
N ALA A 459 7.91 -0.90 24.60
CA ALA A 459 7.36 -1.69 25.71
C ALA A 459 7.24 -3.18 25.35
N SER A 460 7.32 -3.51 24.06
CA SER A 460 7.37 -4.86 23.51
C SER A 460 8.80 -5.34 23.28
N ASP A 461 9.01 -6.67 23.29
CA ASP A 461 10.27 -7.29 22.85
C ASP A 461 10.27 -7.61 21.34
N LEU A 462 9.21 -7.24 20.61
CA LEU A 462 9.14 -7.41 19.16
C LEU A 462 10.06 -6.41 18.44
N PRO A 463 10.74 -6.83 17.35
CA PRO A 463 11.40 -5.92 16.43
C PRO A 463 10.44 -4.81 15.93
N PRO A 464 10.94 -3.60 15.60
CA PRO A 464 10.07 -2.51 15.17
C PRO A 464 9.27 -2.82 13.89
N TYR A 465 9.84 -3.60 12.96
CA TYR A 465 9.10 -4.11 11.79
C TYR A 465 7.86 -4.92 12.19
N LEU A 466 7.99 -5.87 13.13
CA LEU A 466 6.84 -6.69 13.56
C LEU A 466 5.86 -5.87 14.37
N THR A 467 6.32 -4.91 15.17
CA THR A 467 5.42 -4.01 15.91
C THR A 467 4.57 -3.18 14.95
N SER A 468 5.19 -2.62 13.91
CA SER A 468 4.50 -1.83 12.88
C SER A 468 3.61 -2.68 11.97
N ALA A 469 4.02 -3.91 11.60
CA ALA A 469 3.18 -4.84 10.86
C ALA A 469 1.96 -5.31 11.68
N ALA A 470 2.18 -5.71 12.94
CA ALA A 470 1.12 -6.14 13.83
C ALA A 470 0.10 -5.03 14.11
N ALA A 471 0.52 -3.76 14.19
CA ALA A 471 -0.40 -2.64 14.33
C ALA A 471 -1.35 -2.53 13.11
N MET A 472 -0.85 -2.77 11.89
CA MET A 472 -1.65 -2.74 10.67
C MET A 472 -2.61 -3.94 10.61
N GLU A 473 -2.09 -5.16 10.80
CA GLU A 473 -2.87 -6.40 10.74
C GLU A 473 -3.99 -6.43 11.78
N SER A 474 -3.70 -5.92 12.98
CA SER A 474 -4.68 -5.83 14.06
C SER A 474 -5.66 -4.66 13.93
N ARG A 475 -5.69 -3.97 12.79
CA ARG A 475 -6.51 -2.76 12.53
C ARG A 475 -6.26 -1.61 13.51
N ALA A 476 -5.23 -1.67 14.36
CA ALA A 476 -4.85 -0.59 15.26
C ALA A 476 -4.24 0.59 14.48
N PHE A 477 -3.66 0.36 13.31
CA PHE A 477 -3.22 1.45 12.43
C PHE A 477 -3.39 1.03 10.98
N VAL A 478 -4.60 1.24 10.47
CA VAL A 478 -5.02 0.83 9.12
C VAL A 478 -4.27 1.64 8.05
N ALA A 479 -3.82 0.95 7.00
CA ALA A 479 -3.24 1.61 5.83
C ALA A 479 -4.35 2.09 4.89
N PHE A 480 -4.30 3.32 4.41
CA PHE A 480 -5.21 3.78 3.37
C PHE A 480 -4.62 4.96 2.61
N THR A 481 -5.10 5.13 1.38
CA THR A 481 -4.75 6.27 0.52
C THR A 481 -6.01 7.04 0.15
N TYR A 482 -5.95 8.36 0.24
CA TYR A 482 -6.94 9.28 -0.32
C TYR A 482 -6.23 10.22 -1.30
N ASP A 483 -6.51 10.08 -2.59
CA ASP A 483 -5.97 10.90 -3.66
C ASP A 483 -7.09 11.73 -4.33
N PRO A 484 -7.19 13.04 -4.04
CA PRO A 484 -8.16 13.93 -4.68
C PRO A 484 -8.05 13.98 -6.21
N ALA A 485 -6.85 13.72 -6.76
CA ALA A 485 -6.57 13.78 -8.19
C ALA A 485 -6.90 12.47 -8.94
N ALA A 486 -7.14 11.37 -8.24
CA ALA A 486 -7.38 10.06 -8.85
C ALA A 486 -8.74 9.97 -9.60
N GLY A 487 -9.70 10.84 -9.28
CA GLY A 487 -10.96 10.92 -10.01
C GLY A 487 -12.00 11.84 -9.38
N PRO A 488 -13.23 11.88 -9.94
CA PRO A 488 -14.29 12.78 -9.48
C PRO A 488 -15.12 12.26 -8.31
N ASP A 489 -15.03 10.96 -7.98
CA ASP A 489 -15.88 10.30 -6.98
C ASP A 489 -15.06 9.65 -5.85
N LEU A 490 -15.73 9.29 -4.76
CA LEU A 490 -15.03 8.70 -3.60
C LEU A 490 -14.39 7.34 -3.94
N ALA A 491 -15.01 6.54 -4.81
CA ALA A 491 -14.54 5.22 -5.18
C ALA A 491 -13.20 5.27 -5.96
N SER A 492 -12.98 6.33 -6.74
CA SER A 492 -11.70 6.58 -7.41
C SER A 492 -10.66 7.22 -6.49
N ARG A 493 -11.09 7.99 -5.48
CA ARG A 493 -10.19 8.75 -4.59
C ARG A 493 -9.70 7.96 -3.38
N PHE A 494 -10.46 7.01 -2.85
CA PHE A 494 -10.15 6.34 -1.58
C PHE A 494 -9.86 4.84 -1.80
N SER A 495 -8.74 4.35 -1.26
CA SER A 495 -8.33 2.94 -1.34
C SER A 495 -7.94 2.35 0.01
N LEU A 496 -8.36 1.10 0.22
CA LEU A 496 -8.04 0.24 1.38
C LEU A 496 -7.33 -1.06 1.01
N GLU A 497 -6.98 -1.25 -0.27
CA GLU A 497 -6.47 -2.52 -0.80
C GLU A 497 -5.13 -2.95 -0.18
N ASP A 498 -4.40 -2.01 0.42
CA ASP A 498 -3.07 -2.23 1.01
C ASP A 498 -3.10 -2.90 2.40
N ASN A 499 -4.28 -3.30 2.87
CA ASN A 499 -4.43 -4.08 4.10
C ASN A 499 -4.70 -5.55 3.78
N PRO A 500 -4.23 -6.50 4.60
CA PRO A 500 -4.55 -7.91 4.41
C PRO A 500 -6.03 -8.16 4.66
N GLN A 501 -6.63 -8.99 3.79
CA GLN A 501 -8.01 -9.48 3.91
C GLN A 501 -9.00 -8.33 4.25
N PRO A 502 -9.07 -7.26 3.42
CA PRO A 502 -9.77 -6.02 3.77
C PRO A 502 -11.30 -6.18 3.86
N GLU A 503 -11.85 -7.29 3.40
CA GLU A 503 -13.27 -7.65 3.50
C GLU A 503 -13.64 -8.25 4.87
N PHE A 504 -12.66 -8.70 5.65
CA PHE A 504 -12.87 -9.30 6.97
C PHE A 504 -12.57 -8.31 8.10
N ASP A 505 -13.24 -8.51 9.24
CA ASP A 505 -12.98 -7.75 10.47
C ASP A 505 -11.50 -7.84 10.88
N TRP A 506 -10.95 -9.05 10.81
CA TRP A 506 -9.60 -9.41 11.20
C TRP A 506 -8.99 -10.33 10.15
N PRO A 507 -7.70 -10.22 9.83
CA PRO A 507 -7.02 -11.19 8.97
C PRO A 507 -6.96 -12.55 9.69
N ILE A 508 -7.25 -13.61 8.93
CA ILE A 508 -7.25 -15.00 9.43
C ILE A 508 -6.04 -15.71 8.87
N GLU A 509 -5.25 -16.32 9.75
CA GLU A 509 -4.03 -17.05 9.41
C GLU A 509 -4.07 -18.49 9.92
N ASP A 510 -3.34 -19.37 9.26
CA ASP A 510 -3.19 -20.77 9.68
C ASP A 510 -2.12 -20.88 10.79
N LEU A 511 -2.54 -21.29 11.99
CA LEU A 511 -1.64 -21.65 13.08
C LEU A 511 -1.38 -23.16 13.09
N GLU A 512 -0.12 -23.54 13.02
CA GLU A 512 0.32 -24.93 13.14
C GLU A 512 1.20 -25.15 14.35
N TYR A 513 0.86 -26.14 15.17
CA TYR A 513 1.65 -26.52 16.35
C TYR A 513 1.58 -28.03 16.62
N ALA A 514 2.49 -28.50 17.47
CA ALA A 514 2.46 -29.87 17.99
C ALA A 514 1.77 -29.89 19.35
N ASP A 515 0.81 -30.80 19.53
CA ASP A 515 0.15 -31.02 20.82
C ASP A 515 1.03 -31.88 21.77
N GLU A 516 0.52 -32.20 22.96
CA GLU A 516 1.24 -33.03 23.95
C GLU A 516 1.50 -34.47 23.48
N ALA A 517 0.67 -34.96 22.55
CA ALA A 517 0.85 -36.26 21.91
C ALA A 517 1.77 -36.17 20.67
N LEU A 518 2.44 -35.03 20.46
CA LEU A 518 3.28 -34.71 19.31
C LEU A 518 2.55 -34.85 17.97
N GLN A 519 1.23 -34.66 17.97
CA GLN A 519 0.42 -34.61 16.77
C GLN A 519 0.40 -33.19 16.22
N ARG A 520 0.45 -33.08 14.89
CA ARG A 520 0.31 -31.80 14.20
C ARG A 520 -1.15 -31.35 14.28
N VAL A 521 -1.36 -30.20 14.91
CA VAL A 521 -2.64 -29.49 14.93
C VAL A 521 -2.52 -28.30 14.00
N LYS A 522 -3.57 -28.08 13.21
CA LYS A 522 -3.72 -26.91 12.35
C LYS A 522 -5.06 -26.27 12.66
N GLU A 523 -5.06 -24.98 13.00
CA GLU A 523 -6.25 -24.21 13.32
C GLU A 523 -6.18 -22.84 12.64
N GLN A 524 -7.33 -22.28 12.27
CA GLN A 524 -7.43 -20.92 11.75
C GLN A 524 -7.60 -19.96 12.93
N VAL A 525 -6.77 -18.92 12.96
CA VAL A 525 -6.75 -17.94 14.06
C VAL A 525 -6.78 -16.54 13.46
N ALA A 526 -7.69 -15.72 13.97
CA ALA A 526 -7.75 -14.30 13.62
C ALA A 526 -6.68 -13.51 14.40
N PHE A 527 -6.00 -12.57 13.73
CA PHE A 527 -5.10 -11.63 14.39
C PHE A 527 -5.85 -10.34 14.74
N THR A 528 -6.15 -10.15 16.02
CA THR A 528 -6.99 -9.04 16.50
C THR A 528 -6.17 -7.94 17.18
N ILE A 529 -6.78 -6.80 17.52
CA ILE A 529 -6.14 -5.78 18.37
C ILE A 529 -5.73 -6.30 19.75
N VAL A 530 -6.34 -7.38 20.25
CA VAL A 530 -5.93 -8.00 21.51
C VAL A 530 -4.57 -8.70 21.35
N ASP A 531 -4.33 -9.35 20.21
CA ASP A 531 -3.03 -9.94 19.85
C ASP A 531 -1.94 -8.87 19.73
N PHE A 532 -2.27 -7.69 19.21
CA PHE A 532 -1.32 -6.58 19.22
C PHE A 532 -1.05 -6.06 20.64
N ILE A 533 -2.09 -5.85 21.44
CA ILE A 533 -1.97 -5.30 22.81
C ILE A 533 -1.22 -6.24 23.76
N VAL A 534 -1.35 -7.56 23.61
CA VAL A 534 -0.62 -8.53 24.46
C VAL A 534 0.90 -8.44 24.29
N CYS A 535 1.37 -7.91 23.16
CA CYS A 535 2.79 -7.69 22.90
C CYS A 535 3.37 -6.57 23.77
N ASP A 536 2.53 -5.69 24.35
CA ASP A 536 2.94 -4.54 25.15
C ASP A 536 2.77 -4.80 26.65
N ARG A 537 3.90 -4.82 27.36
CA ARG A 537 3.98 -5.11 28.80
C ARG A 537 3.19 -4.13 29.67
N ARG A 538 2.90 -2.91 29.19
CA ARG A 538 2.10 -1.90 29.91
C ARG A 538 0.66 -2.39 30.17
N TYR A 539 0.14 -3.25 29.29
CA TYR A 539 -1.24 -3.75 29.36
C TYR A 539 -1.36 -5.13 29.98
N ALA A 540 -0.27 -5.67 30.56
CA ALA A 540 -0.24 -6.99 31.18
C ALA A 540 -1.38 -7.25 32.19
N ARG A 541 -1.84 -6.20 32.89
CA ARG A 541 -2.95 -6.27 33.86
C ARG A 541 -4.31 -6.65 33.26
N HIS A 542 -4.50 -6.45 31.95
CA HIS A 542 -5.74 -6.78 31.24
C HIS A 542 -5.84 -8.27 30.88
N PHE A 543 -4.78 -9.04 31.20
CA PHE A 543 -4.68 -10.45 30.89
C PHE A 543 -4.48 -11.30 32.14
N ALA A 544 -4.99 -12.53 32.09
CA ALA A 544 -4.73 -13.56 33.09
C ALA A 544 -4.38 -14.88 32.43
N ARG A 545 -3.30 -15.52 32.86
CA ARG A 545 -2.89 -16.83 32.33
C ARG A 545 -3.74 -17.94 32.93
N ILE A 546 -4.20 -18.83 32.04
CA ILE A 546 -5.02 -19.97 32.40
C ILE A 546 -4.15 -21.23 32.42
N PRO A 547 -4.08 -21.96 33.54
CA PRO A 547 -3.50 -23.29 33.57
C PRO A 547 -4.21 -24.24 32.59
N ARG A 548 -3.46 -25.08 31.88
CA ARG A 548 -4.02 -25.98 30.86
C ARG A 548 -5.10 -26.93 31.41
N SER A 549 -5.02 -27.29 32.69
CA SER A 549 -6.03 -28.10 33.40
C SER A 549 -7.41 -27.44 33.51
N GLN A 550 -7.49 -26.12 33.30
CA GLN A 550 -8.72 -25.34 33.43
C GLN A 550 -9.35 -24.95 32.08
N TRP A 551 -8.77 -25.39 30.96
CA TRP A 551 -9.32 -25.14 29.62
C TRP A 551 -10.68 -25.81 29.48
N ASN A 552 -11.67 -25.07 28.96
CA ASN A 552 -13.04 -25.54 28.82
C ASN A 552 -13.72 -24.94 27.59
N GLU A 553 -14.89 -25.46 27.24
CA GLU A 553 -15.67 -25.07 26.04
C GLU A 553 -16.30 -23.68 26.12
N ASN A 554 -16.39 -23.08 27.32
CA ASN A 554 -16.91 -21.70 27.47
C ASN A 554 -15.86 -20.65 27.08
N MET A 555 -14.61 -21.07 26.86
CA MET A 555 -13.55 -20.20 26.35
C MET A 555 -13.64 -20.13 24.83
N ILE A 556 -13.92 -18.95 24.32
CA ILE A 556 -13.99 -18.72 22.88
C ILE A 556 -12.92 -17.71 22.43
N PRO A 557 -12.43 -17.82 21.19
CA PRO A 557 -11.51 -16.84 20.62
C PRO A 557 -12.09 -15.41 20.67
N VAL A 558 -11.20 -14.41 20.69
CA VAL A 558 -11.57 -12.98 20.77
C VAL A 558 -12.50 -12.57 19.62
N ASP A 559 -12.20 -12.98 18.39
CA ASP A 559 -12.96 -12.67 17.18
C ASP A 559 -14.37 -13.28 17.20
N GLU A 560 -14.50 -14.54 17.62
CA GLU A 560 -15.81 -15.18 17.82
C GLU A 560 -16.61 -14.42 18.88
N TRP A 561 -15.98 -14.05 20.00
CA TRP A 561 -16.65 -13.31 21.07
C TRP A 561 -17.15 -11.93 20.63
N LEU A 562 -16.35 -11.23 19.80
CA LEU A 562 -16.73 -9.92 19.26
C LEU A 562 -17.91 -10.01 18.30
N SER A 563 -18.08 -11.15 17.63
CA SER A 563 -19.16 -11.44 16.69
C SER A 563 -20.47 -11.85 17.36
N LEU A 564 -20.44 -12.20 18.66
CA LEU A 564 -21.64 -12.55 19.40
C LEU A 564 -22.55 -11.34 19.66
N ASP A 565 -23.85 -11.60 19.56
CA ASP A 565 -24.87 -10.69 20.04
C ASP A 565 -24.80 -10.52 21.57
N PRO A 566 -25.13 -9.33 22.11
CA PRO A 566 -25.08 -9.09 23.55
C PRO A 566 -25.93 -10.05 24.40
N SER A 567 -26.98 -10.65 23.83
CA SER A 567 -27.81 -11.67 24.49
C SER A 567 -27.10 -13.01 24.67
N ASP A 568 -26.10 -13.30 23.84
CA ASP A 568 -25.51 -14.63 23.66
C ASP A 568 -24.16 -14.77 24.37
N VAL A 569 -23.64 -13.68 24.93
CA VAL A 569 -22.38 -13.63 25.69
C VAL A 569 -22.42 -14.58 26.90
N GLY A 570 -23.55 -14.70 27.59
CA GLY A 570 -23.77 -15.69 28.65
C GLY A 570 -22.63 -15.81 29.67
N GLN A 571 -22.09 -17.02 29.83
CA GLN A 571 -20.91 -17.33 30.67
C GLN A 571 -19.62 -17.47 29.83
N ARG A 572 -19.63 -17.05 28.56
CA ARG A 572 -18.50 -17.22 27.66
C ARG A 572 -17.39 -16.21 28.00
N VAL A 573 -16.16 -16.67 27.94
CA VAL A 573 -14.97 -15.89 28.30
C VAL A 573 -14.04 -15.80 27.09
N PRO A 574 -13.66 -14.58 26.65
CA PRO A 574 -12.76 -14.41 25.52
C PRO A 574 -11.32 -14.78 25.91
N HIS A 575 -10.62 -15.46 25.01
CA HIS A 575 -9.21 -15.78 25.19
C HIS A 575 -8.38 -15.52 23.93
N VAL A 576 -7.09 -15.25 24.14
CA VAL A 576 -6.07 -15.13 23.10
C VAL A 576 -5.01 -16.21 23.26
N ASN A 577 -4.54 -16.76 22.14
CA ASN A 577 -3.49 -17.77 22.08
C ASN A 577 -2.11 -17.10 22.01
N VAL A 578 -1.25 -17.40 22.98
CA VAL A 578 0.10 -16.82 23.07
C VAL A 578 1.16 -17.89 23.27
N VAL A 579 2.41 -17.55 22.95
CA VAL A 579 3.58 -18.35 23.25
C VAL A 579 4.59 -17.61 24.11
N ASP A 580 5.37 -18.36 24.88
CA ASP A 580 6.49 -17.85 25.67
C ASP A 580 7.82 -17.85 24.87
N GLU A 581 8.94 -17.63 25.56
CA GLU A 581 10.28 -17.69 24.97
C GLU A 581 10.70 -19.08 24.47
N HIS A 582 10.02 -20.12 24.94
CA HIS A 582 10.28 -21.53 24.62
C HIS A 582 9.29 -22.09 23.59
N ASN A 583 8.42 -21.25 23.00
CA ASN A 583 7.36 -21.64 22.07
C ASN A 583 6.32 -22.58 22.69
N VAL A 584 6.08 -22.47 24.00
CA VAL A 584 4.99 -23.19 24.66
C VAL A 584 3.69 -22.41 24.52
N LEU A 585 2.63 -23.05 24.04
CA LEU A 585 1.31 -22.45 23.81
C LEU A 585 0.53 -22.27 25.13
N TYR A 586 -0.01 -21.08 25.34
CA TYR A 586 -0.86 -20.71 26.47
C TYR A 586 -2.12 -19.97 26.00
N ARG A 587 -3.17 -20.01 26.83
CA ARG A 587 -4.38 -19.18 26.68
C ARG A 587 -4.43 -18.12 27.75
N LEU A 588 -4.68 -16.88 27.34
CA LEU A 588 -4.87 -15.75 28.25
C LEU A 588 -6.31 -15.25 28.18
N ILE A 589 -6.95 -15.05 29.33
CA ILE A 589 -8.25 -14.38 29.43
C ILE A 589 -8.07 -12.89 29.25
N VAL A 590 -9.02 -12.26 28.57
CA VAL A 590 -9.04 -10.83 28.28
C VAL A 590 -10.10 -10.15 29.15
N ASP A 591 -9.80 -9.00 29.76
CA ASP A 591 -10.79 -8.23 30.51
C ASP A 591 -11.81 -7.47 29.63
N ALA A 592 -12.93 -7.09 30.21
CA ALA A 592 -14.04 -6.45 29.51
C ALA A 592 -13.69 -5.05 28.98
N LYS A 593 -12.74 -4.35 29.61
CA LYS A 593 -12.30 -3.02 29.18
C LYS A 593 -11.54 -3.11 27.85
N LEU A 594 -10.64 -4.08 27.74
CA LEU A 594 -9.91 -4.37 26.52
C LEU A 594 -10.85 -4.89 25.43
N MET A 595 -11.83 -5.72 25.77
CA MET A 595 -12.85 -6.15 24.79
C MET A 595 -13.72 -4.99 24.28
N GLN A 596 -14.02 -3.99 25.11
CA GLN A 596 -14.70 -2.77 24.66
C GLN A 596 -13.83 -1.96 23.68
N ALA A 597 -12.52 -1.87 23.94
CA ALA A 597 -11.59 -1.24 23.02
C ALA A 597 -11.51 -2.00 21.68
N ALA A 598 -11.51 -3.34 21.73
CA ALA A 598 -11.54 -4.18 20.54
C ALA A 598 -12.80 -3.98 19.68
N ARG A 599 -13.98 -3.87 20.31
CA ARG A 599 -15.21 -3.49 19.62
C ARG A 599 -15.06 -2.13 18.93
N ARG A 600 -14.55 -1.11 19.64
CA ARG A 600 -14.37 0.24 19.07
C ARG A 600 -13.39 0.26 17.88
N CYS A 601 -12.30 -0.51 17.96
CA CYS A 601 -11.37 -0.69 16.85
C CYS A 601 -12.10 -1.25 15.61
N ARG A 602 -12.89 -2.31 15.79
CA ARG A 602 -13.69 -2.90 14.71
C ARG A 602 -14.69 -1.90 14.11
N GLU A 603 -15.39 -1.11 14.92
CA GLU A 603 -16.35 -0.12 14.39
C GLU A 603 -15.64 0.98 13.55
N ILE A 604 -14.41 1.38 13.94
CA ILE A 604 -13.60 2.31 13.13
C ILE A 604 -13.25 1.66 11.78
N TRP A 605 -12.86 0.38 11.80
CA TRP A 605 -12.57 -0.38 10.60
C TRP A 605 -13.79 -0.51 9.67
N HIS A 606 -14.97 -0.84 10.21
CA HIS A 606 -16.22 -0.88 9.43
C HIS A 606 -16.54 0.47 8.77
N GLY A 607 -16.30 1.58 9.48
CA GLY A 607 -16.47 2.91 8.90
C GLY A 607 -15.52 3.17 7.71
N LEU A 608 -14.27 2.70 7.80
CA LEU A 608 -13.33 2.79 6.68
C LEU A 608 -13.75 1.85 5.53
N GLN A 609 -14.15 0.61 5.81
CA GLN A 609 -14.65 -0.33 4.81
C GLN A 609 -15.80 0.29 4.00
N GLU A 610 -16.78 0.89 4.68
CA GLU A 610 -17.93 1.52 4.02
C GLU A 610 -17.50 2.66 3.09
N LEU A 611 -16.48 3.45 3.49
CA LEU A 611 -15.87 4.49 2.64
C LEU A 611 -15.15 3.90 1.43
N GLY A 612 -14.48 2.75 1.60
CA GLY A 612 -13.85 1.96 0.53
C GLY A 612 -14.81 1.16 -0.32
N GLY A 613 -16.13 1.28 -0.11
CA GLY A 613 -17.14 0.53 -0.86
C GLY A 613 -17.28 -0.93 -0.46
N ILE A 614 -16.58 -1.36 0.59
CA ILE A 614 -16.70 -2.70 1.20
C ILE A 614 -17.86 -2.68 2.19
N HIS A 615 -18.77 -3.65 2.13
CA HIS A 615 -19.97 -3.74 2.99
C HIS A 615 -20.77 -2.42 3.02
N ASN A 616 -20.90 -1.75 1.88
CA ASN A 616 -21.53 -0.44 1.81
C ASN A 616 -23.04 -0.53 2.13
N SER A 617 -23.45 0.05 3.26
CA SER A 617 -24.82 -0.11 3.77
C SER A 617 -25.88 0.50 2.85
N HIS A 618 -25.53 1.52 2.07
CA HIS A 618 -26.43 2.15 1.12
C HIS A 618 -26.64 1.27 -0.12
N ALA A 619 -25.54 0.70 -0.64
CA ALA A 619 -25.59 -0.24 -1.76
C ALA A 619 -26.36 -1.52 -1.39
N GLU A 620 -26.08 -2.10 -0.22
CA GLU A 620 -26.78 -3.30 0.26
C GLU A 620 -28.28 -3.06 0.45
N ARG A 621 -28.67 -1.92 1.05
CA ARG A 621 -30.09 -1.56 1.19
C ARG A 621 -30.76 -1.35 -0.15
N LEU A 622 -30.07 -0.78 -1.14
CA LEU A 622 -30.59 -0.63 -2.49
C LEU A 622 -30.79 -2.00 -3.16
N LEU A 623 -29.77 -2.84 -3.13
CA LEU A 623 -29.82 -4.21 -3.66
C LEU A 623 -30.92 -5.04 -2.99
N ALA A 624 -31.09 -4.95 -1.67
CA ALA A 624 -32.14 -5.64 -0.94
C ALA A 624 -33.55 -5.19 -1.37
N ARG A 625 -33.74 -3.87 -1.58
CA ARG A 625 -35.02 -3.33 -2.08
C ARG A 625 -35.31 -3.77 -3.51
N GLU A 626 -34.32 -3.75 -4.39
CA GLU A 626 -34.47 -4.20 -5.77
C GLU A 626 -34.76 -5.70 -5.85
N LYS A 627 -34.04 -6.52 -5.05
CA LYS A 627 -34.32 -7.96 -4.92
C LYS A 627 -35.76 -8.21 -4.44
N ALA A 628 -36.20 -7.51 -3.40
CA ALA A 628 -37.58 -7.65 -2.90
C ALA A 628 -38.63 -7.25 -3.94
N ALA A 629 -38.42 -6.13 -4.65
CA ALA A 629 -39.33 -5.70 -5.71
C ALA A 629 -39.39 -6.69 -6.87
N TRP A 630 -38.24 -7.24 -7.27
CA TRP A 630 -38.15 -8.28 -8.29
C TRP A 630 -38.81 -9.59 -7.86
N GLU A 631 -38.63 -10.00 -6.61
CA GLU A 631 -39.31 -11.18 -6.02
C GLU A 631 -40.83 -10.99 -6.00
N GLU A 632 -41.33 -9.81 -5.62
CA GLU A 632 -42.76 -9.49 -5.68
C GLU A 632 -43.30 -9.52 -7.11
N GLU A 633 -42.58 -8.97 -8.09
CA GLU A 633 -42.98 -8.99 -9.50
C GLU A 633 -43.02 -10.43 -10.02
N LYS A 634 -42.00 -11.24 -9.72
CA LYS A 634 -41.96 -12.66 -10.08
C LYS A 634 -43.06 -13.46 -9.42
N GLN A 635 -43.39 -13.18 -8.15
CA GLN A 635 -44.53 -13.79 -7.48
C GLN A 635 -45.84 -13.42 -8.17
N ARG A 636 -46.06 -12.15 -8.53
CA ARG A 636 -47.26 -11.73 -9.28
C ARG A 636 -47.33 -12.36 -10.67
N GLU A 637 -46.21 -12.48 -11.37
CA GLU A 637 -46.14 -13.16 -12.66
C GLU A 637 -46.51 -14.65 -12.51
N LEU A 638 -45.93 -15.35 -11.54
CA LEU A 638 -46.26 -16.75 -11.23
C LEU A 638 -47.73 -16.91 -10.81
N GLU A 639 -48.28 -16.01 -10.01
CA GLU A 639 -49.69 -16.00 -9.63
C GLU A 639 -50.59 -15.77 -10.85
N SER A 640 -50.22 -14.86 -11.76
CA SER A 640 -50.96 -14.62 -13.00
C SER A 640 -50.94 -15.84 -13.92
N LEU A 641 -49.78 -16.48 -14.11
CA LEU A 641 -49.63 -17.70 -14.89
C LEU A 641 -50.39 -18.87 -14.24
N ARG A 642 -50.40 -18.97 -12.91
CA ARG A 642 -51.23 -19.96 -12.18
C ARG A 642 -52.72 -19.67 -12.35
N ALA A 643 -53.14 -18.41 -12.34
CA ALA A 643 -54.52 -18.02 -12.57
C ALA A 643 -54.96 -18.31 -14.02
N GLU A 644 -54.09 -18.07 -15.00
CA GLU A 644 -54.31 -18.42 -16.41
C GLU A 644 -54.34 -19.94 -16.63
N ALA A 645 -53.45 -20.69 -15.99
CA ALA A 645 -53.46 -22.15 -15.98
C ALA A 645 -54.72 -22.72 -15.31
N ALA A 646 -55.17 -22.10 -14.21
CA ALA A 646 -56.43 -22.48 -13.56
C ALA A 646 -57.65 -22.12 -14.43
N ALA A 647 -57.63 -20.97 -15.11
CA ALA A 647 -58.69 -20.57 -16.02
C ALA A 647 -58.77 -21.48 -17.25
N THR A 648 -57.64 -21.89 -17.82
CA THR A 648 -57.58 -22.87 -18.92
C THR A 648 -58.02 -24.27 -18.45
N ALA A 649 -57.65 -24.69 -17.24
CA ALA A 649 -58.14 -25.95 -16.65
C ALA A 649 -59.66 -25.94 -16.39
N VAL A 650 -60.26 -24.80 -16.04
CA VAL A 650 -61.73 -24.67 -15.89
C VAL A 650 -62.45 -24.73 -17.25
N VAL A 651 -61.81 -24.27 -18.34
CA VAL A 651 -62.35 -24.41 -19.70
C VAL A 651 -62.25 -25.86 -20.20
N GLU A 652 -61.18 -26.59 -19.86
CA GLU A 652 -61.05 -28.03 -20.18
C GLU A 652 -61.96 -28.92 -19.32
N GLY A 653 -62.34 -28.49 -18.10
CA GLY A 653 -63.33 -29.17 -17.25
C GLY A 653 -64.76 -29.22 -17.80
N ALA A 654 -65.05 -28.53 -18.91
CA ALA A 654 -66.35 -28.57 -19.61
C ALA A 654 -66.47 -29.66 -20.68
N VAL A 655 -65.40 -30.43 -20.96
CA VAL A 655 -65.46 -31.60 -21.84
C VAL A 655 -65.23 -32.86 -21.01
N GLY A 656 -66.29 -33.68 -20.94
CA GLY A 656 -66.40 -34.81 -20.03
C GLY A 656 -65.28 -35.84 -20.14
N ALA A 657 -64.98 -36.42 -18.96
CA ALA A 657 -64.07 -37.52 -18.72
C ALA A 657 -64.28 -38.74 -19.65
N PRO A 658 -63.28 -39.61 -19.72
CA PRO A 658 -63.50 -40.92 -19.12
C PRO A 658 -62.44 -41.30 -18.09
N GLN A 659 -62.92 -41.89 -17.00
CA GLN A 659 -62.16 -42.52 -15.94
C GLN A 659 -61.55 -43.84 -16.42
N VAL A 660 -60.29 -44.11 -16.07
CA VAL A 660 -59.84 -45.45 -15.68
C VAL A 660 -58.92 -45.34 -14.47
N THR A 661 -59.34 -46.02 -13.41
CA THR A 661 -58.69 -46.29 -12.12
C THR A 661 -57.50 -47.24 -12.25
N VAL A 662 -56.45 -47.13 -11.41
CA VAL A 662 -56.06 -48.13 -10.38
C VAL A 662 -55.14 -47.47 -9.33
N ALA A 663 -55.37 -47.91 -8.10
CA ALA A 663 -54.84 -47.58 -6.78
C ALA A 663 -53.33 -47.70 -6.52
N GLY A 664 -52.89 -47.10 -5.40
CA GLY A 664 -51.82 -47.65 -4.56
C GLY A 664 -51.01 -46.62 -3.79
N GLU A 665 -51.31 -46.45 -2.49
CA GLU A 665 -50.61 -45.64 -1.49
C GLU A 665 -49.12 -45.97 -1.30
N GLY A 666 -48.37 -44.99 -0.75
CA GLY A 666 -47.22 -45.26 0.11
C GLY A 666 -46.09 -44.22 0.06
N ALA A 667 -46.06 -43.33 1.05
CA ALA A 667 -44.91 -42.47 1.44
C ALA A 667 -43.65 -43.31 1.80
N PRO A 668 -42.51 -42.75 2.24
CA PRO A 668 -42.01 -41.37 2.26
C PRO A 668 -40.62 -41.21 1.57
N GLY A 669 -40.06 -39.99 1.56
CA GLY A 669 -38.64 -39.78 1.26
C GLY A 669 -37.71 -40.36 2.34
N PRO A 670 -36.44 -40.62 1.99
CA PRO A 670 -35.37 -40.02 2.77
C PRO A 670 -34.10 -39.61 1.98
N GLU A 671 -33.40 -38.64 2.57
CA GLU A 671 -31.95 -38.50 2.74
C GLU A 671 -31.00 -38.78 1.56
N LEU A 672 -30.35 -37.72 1.11
CA LEU A 672 -29.08 -37.75 0.37
C LEU A 672 -27.96 -38.13 1.33
N ALA A 673 -27.54 -39.39 1.25
CA ALA A 673 -26.25 -39.84 1.74
C ALA A 673 -25.16 -39.43 0.73
N VAL A 674 -24.09 -38.84 1.25
CA VAL A 674 -22.83 -38.61 0.54
C VAL A 674 -22.13 -39.96 0.40
N GLU A 675 -21.96 -40.45 -0.82
CA GLU A 675 -21.08 -41.58 -1.13
C GLU A 675 -19.87 -41.10 -1.94
N GLU A 676 -18.69 -41.37 -1.38
CA GLU A 676 -17.41 -41.39 -2.09
C GLU A 676 -17.46 -42.46 -3.19
N ALA A 677 -17.26 -42.06 -4.45
CA ALA A 677 -17.02 -43.01 -5.54
C ALA A 677 -15.51 -43.16 -5.77
N ALA A 678 -15.04 -44.37 -5.48
CA ALA A 678 -13.74 -44.91 -5.89
C ALA A 678 -13.75 -45.27 -7.40
N GLU A 679 -12.54 -45.36 -7.97
CA GLU A 679 -12.24 -45.70 -9.36
C GLU A 679 -12.99 -46.94 -9.90
N GLU A 680 -13.68 -46.78 -11.04
CA GLU A 680 -14.16 -47.87 -11.90
C GLU A 680 -13.55 -47.75 -13.32
N ALA A 681 -13.43 -48.89 -14.00
CA ALA A 681 -12.93 -49.09 -15.37
C ALA A 681 -13.60 -48.17 -16.41
N PRO A 682 -12.99 -47.92 -17.60
CA PRO A 682 -13.38 -46.81 -18.46
C PRO A 682 -14.83 -46.99 -18.93
N SER A 683 -15.69 -46.10 -18.42
CA SER A 683 -17.05 -45.94 -18.92
C SER A 683 -17.00 -45.48 -20.37
N ASP A 684 -17.87 -46.04 -21.21
CA ASP A 684 -18.04 -45.62 -22.60
C ASP A 684 -18.70 -44.21 -22.72
N ASP A 685 -19.17 -43.66 -21.60
CA ASP A 685 -19.80 -42.33 -21.53
C ASP A 685 -18.76 -41.20 -21.40
N PRO A 686 -19.03 -40.01 -21.99
CA PRO A 686 -18.19 -38.84 -21.82
C PRO A 686 -18.12 -38.39 -20.36
N TRP A 687 -16.93 -38.05 -19.88
CA TRP A 687 -16.69 -37.58 -18.51
C TRP A 687 -15.55 -36.54 -18.44
N ILE A 688 -15.44 -35.85 -17.30
CA ILE A 688 -14.39 -34.83 -17.06
C ILE A 688 -13.67 -35.19 -15.77
N GLU A 689 -12.34 -35.14 -15.76
CA GLU A 689 -11.53 -35.15 -14.53
C GLU A 689 -11.70 -33.81 -13.79
N THR A 690 -12.91 -33.55 -13.26
CA THR A 690 -13.32 -32.28 -12.66
C THR A 690 -12.30 -31.76 -11.64
N LYS A 691 -11.74 -32.66 -10.81
CA LYS A 691 -10.70 -32.34 -9.82
C LYS A 691 -9.40 -31.76 -10.39
N ARG A 692 -9.11 -31.97 -11.69
CA ARG A 692 -7.92 -31.47 -12.39
C ARG A 692 -8.20 -30.26 -13.28
N CYS A 693 -9.44 -29.77 -13.32
CA CYS A 693 -9.82 -28.61 -14.11
C CYS A 693 -9.16 -27.32 -13.56
N SER A 694 -8.58 -26.52 -14.45
CA SER A 694 -7.91 -25.24 -14.12
C SER A 694 -8.75 -23.98 -14.35
N THR A 695 -10.06 -24.11 -14.62
CA THR A 695 -11.00 -22.99 -14.87
C THR A 695 -10.59 -22.05 -16.03
N CYS A 696 -10.17 -22.59 -17.18
CA CYS A 696 -9.77 -21.78 -18.34
C CYS A 696 -10.92 -21.19 -19.18
N ASN A 697 -12.19 -21.54 -18.91
CA ASN A 697 -13.41 -21.17 -19.66
C ASN A 697 -13.49 -21.64 -21.13
N GLU A 698 -12.54 -22.42 -21.62
CA GLU A 698 -12.50 -22.82 -23.04
C GLU A 698 -13.68 -23.74 -23.43
N CYS A 699 -14.04 -24.70 -22.58
CA CYS A 699 -15.15 -25.63 -22.84
C CYS A 699 -16.53 -24.94 -22.76
N THR A 700 -16.72 -24.00 -21.83
CA THR A 700 -17.97 -23.24 -21.69
C THR A 700 -18.15 -22.23 -22.83
N LEU A 701 -17.07 -21.72 -23.44
CA LEU A 701 -17.14 -20.91 -24.66
C LEU A 701 -17.56 -21.72 -25.90
N ILE A 702 -17.33 -23.03 -25.92
CA ILE A 702 -17.79 -23.93 -27.00
C ILE A 702 -19.29 -24.20 -26.86
N ASN A 703 -19.75 -24.59 -25.66
CA ASN A 703 -21.17 -24.84 -25.40
C ASN A 703 -21.51 -24.67 -23.90
N ASP A 704 -22.03 -23.50 -23.54
CA ASP A 704 -22.43 -23.11 -22.17
C ASP A 704 -23.69 -23.81 -21.65
N ARG A 705 -24.37 -24.56 -22.52
CA ARG A 705 -25.51 -25.41 -22.14
C ARG A 705 -25.06 -26.82 -21.77
N MET A 706 -23.96 -27.30 -22.37
CA MET A 706 -23.38 -28.62 -22.11
C MET A 706 -22.38 -28.62 -20.95
N PHE A 707 -21.56 -27.58 -20.84
CA PHE A 707 -20.54 -27.45 -19.78
C PHE A 707 -20.94 -26.38 -18.76
N ALA A 708 -20.73 -26.67 -17.49
CA ALA A 708 -20.87 -25.70 -16.41
C ALA A 708 -19.76 -25.87 -15.36
N TYR A 709 -19.65 -24.87 -14.49
CA TYR A 709 -18.74 -24.90 -13.36
C TYR A 709 -19.50 -25.20 -12.07
N ASP A 710 -18.93 -26.07 -11.23
CA ASP A 710 -19.43 -26.32 -9.89
C ASP A 710 -19.03 -25.20 -8.90
N GLU A 711 -19.35 -25.37 -7.62
CA GLU A 711 -19.03 -24.40 -6.56
C GLU A 711 -17.52 -24.16 -6.40
N ASN A 712 -16.68 -25.12 -6.80
CA ASN A 712 -15.22 -25.04 -6.76
C ASN A 712 -14.61 -24.51 -8.08
N LYS A 713 -15.44 -24.00 -8.99
CA LYS A 713 -15.06 -23.58 -10.35
C LYS A 713 -14.46 -24.70 -11.20
N GLN A 714 -14.83 -25.96 -10.95
CA GLN A 714 -14.38 -27.10 -11.75
C GLN A 714 -15.44 -27.50 -12.78
N ALA A 715 -14.99 -27.77 -14.01
CA ALA A 715 -15.90 -28.05 -15.12
C ALA A 715 -16.55 -29.43 -14.97
N TYR A 716 -17.86 -29.49 -15.22
CA TYR A 716 -18.64 -30.73 -15.30
C TYR A 716 -19.65 -30.67 -16.47
N PHE A 717 -20.15 -31.84 -16.89
CA PHE A 717 -21.23 -31.94 -17.89
C PHE A 717 -22.58 -31.63 -17.24
N LYS A 718 -23.20 -30.51 -17.65
CA LYS A 718 -24.53 -30.08 -17.20
C LYS A 718 -25.64 -30.80 -17.94
N ASP A 719 -25.53 -30.91 -19.26
CA ASP A 719 -26.51 -31.58 -20.12
C ASP A 719 -25.80 -32.14 -21.37
N LEU A 720 -25.62 -33.46 -21.42
CA LEU A 720 -24.96 -34.14 -22.54
C LEU A 720 -25.78 -34.12 -23.84
N ASP A 721 -27.09 -33.89 -23.76
CA ASP A 721 -27.98 -33.86 -24.93
C ASP A 721 -28.07 -32.43 -25.52
N ALA A 722 -27.44 -31.44 -24.87
CA ALA A 722 -27.42 -30.04 -25.31
C ALA A 722 -26.43 -29.73 -26.44
N GLY A 723 -25.72 -30.72 -26.99
CA GLY A 723 -24.83 -30.52 -28.12
C GLY A 723 -24.35 -31.80 -28.82
N THR A 724 -23.33 -31.67 -29.67
CA THR A 724 -22.90 -32.74 -30.59
C THR A 724 -21.62 -33.45 -30.14
N PHE A 725 -21.34 -34.66 -30.65
CA PHE A 725 -20.08 -35.36 -30.32
C PHE A 725 -18.86 -34.54 -30.76
N ARG A 726 -19.00 -33.83 -31.89
CA ARG A 726 -18.00 -32.88 -32.36
C ARG A 726 -17.64 -31.80 -31.33
N GLU A 727 -18.62 -31.20 -30.66
CA GLU A 727 -18.39 -30.14 -29.67
C GLU A 727 -17.62 -30.68 -28.45
N ILE A 728 -17.87 -31.94 -28.06
CA ILE A 728 -17.13 -32.59 -26.96
C ILE A 728 -15.67 -32.85 -27.38
N VAL A 729 -15.43 -33.31 -28.60
CA VAL A 729 -14.08 -33.53 -29.13
C VAL A 729 -13.31 -32.22 -29.27
N GLU A 730 -13.96 -31.16 -29.77
CA GLU A 730 -13.35 -29.81 -29.84
C GLU A 730 -13.04 -29.27 -28.44
N ALA A 731 -13.90 -29.51 -27.45
CA ALA A 731 -13.62 -29.13 -26.07
C ALA A 731 -12.43 -29.89 -25.46
N ALA A 732 -12.28 -31.19 -25.76
CA ALA A 732 -11.14 -31.97 -25.33
C ALA A 732 -9.82 -31.52 -25.97
N GLU A 733 -9.83 -31.14 -27.25
CA GLU A 733 -8.65 -30.66 -27.97
C GLU A 733 -8.17 -29.28 -27.49
N VAL A 734 -9.09 -28.39 -27.11
CA VAL A 734 -8.74 -27.04 -26.63
C VAL A 734 -8.32 -27.07 -25.16
N CYS A 735 -8.80 -28.03 -24.36
CA CYS A 735 -8.52 -28.11 -22.93
C CYS A 735 -7.01 -28.19 -22.62
N GLN A 736 -6.47 -27.12 -22.05
CA GLN A 736 -5.02 -27.00 -21.74
C GLN A 736 -4.45 -28.12 -20.86
N VAL A 737 -5.27 -28.70 -19.99
CA VAL A 737 -4.87 -29.76 -19.06
C VAL A 737 -5.36 -31.15 -19.49
N ALA A 738 -6.03 -31.26 -20.64
CA ALA A 738 -6.54 -32.50 -21.23
C ALA A 738 -7.38 -33.36 -20.26
N VAL A 739 -8.36 -32.73 -19.58
CA VAL A 739 -9.21 -33.38 -18.56
C VAL A 739 -10.58 -33.81 -19.07
N ILE A 740 -10.91 -33.54 -20.34
CA ILE A 740 -12.22 -33.88 -20.93
C ILE A 740 -12.06 -35.14 -21.76
N HIS A 741 -12.85 -36.17 -21.45
CA HIS A 741 -12.83 -37.47 -22.09
C HIS A 741 -14.12 -37.65 -22.92
N PRO A 742 -14.06 -37.61 -24.27
CA PRO A 742 -15.27 -37.60 -25.11
C PRO A 742 -16.10 -38.90 -25.14
N GLY A 743 -15.54 -40.04 -24.71
CA GLY A 743 -16.24 -41.33 -24.75
C GLY A 743 -16.67 -41.76 -26.16
N LYS A 744 -17.79 -42.50 -26.26
CA LYS A 744 -18.40 -42.91 -27.53
C LYS A 744 -19.46 -41.91 -28.01
N PRO A 745 -19.60 -41.73 -29.33
CA PRO A 745 -20.65 -40.86 -29.87
C PRO A 745 -22.04 -41.42 -29.59
N ARG A 746 -22.89 -40.59 -29.00
CA ARG A 746 -24.31 -40.92 -28.74
C ARG A 746 -25.17 -40.90 -30.00
N ASN A 747 -24.82 -40.08 -31.00
CA ASN A 747 -25.55 -39.99 -32.27
C ASN A 747 -24.79 -40.73 -33.40
N PRO A 748 -25.25 -41.91 -33.84
CA PRO A 748 -24.58 -42.69 -34.88
C PRO A 748 -24.69 -42.08 -36.29
N ASN A 749 -25.50 -41.03 -36.48
CA ASN A 749 -25.73 -40.39 -37.79
C ASN A 749 -25.07 -39.00 -37.91
N GLU A 750 -24.12 -38.65 -37.03
CA GLU A 750 -23.43 -37.37 -37.07
C GLU A 750 -22.47 -37.28 -38.29
N PRO A 751 -22.47 -36.16 -39.05
CA PRO A 751 -21.59 -36.02 -40.19
C PRO A 751 -20.10 -36.03 -39.76
N GLY A 752 -19.28 -36.83 -40.44
CA GLY A 752 -17.84 -36.92 -40.13
C GLY A 752 -17.49 -37.79 -38.94
N LEU A 753 -18.39 -38.67 -38.48
CA LEU A 753 -18.23 -39.49 -37.27
C LEU A 753 -16.92 -40.29 -37.21
N GLU A 754 -16.50 -40.90 -38.32
CA GLU A 754 -15.25 -41.69 -38.37
C GLU A 754 -14.02 -40.82 -38.07
N GLU A 755 -13.97 -39.60 -38.58
CA GLU A 755 -12.90 -38.63 -38.34
C GLU A 755 -12.92 -38.13 -36.89
N LEU A 756 -14.10 -37.86 -36.33
CA LEU A 756 -14.26 -37.44 -34.94
C LEU A 756 -13.84 -38.54 -33.95
N ILE A 757 -14.14 -39.81 -34.25
CA ILE A 757 -13.70 -40.95 -33.44
C ILE A 757 -12.17 -41.05 -33.48
N GLU A 758 -11.53 -40.83 -34.63
CA GLU A 758 -10.06 -40.81 -34.70
C GLU A 758 -9.45 -39.68 -33.88
N ARG A 759 -10.03 -38.48 -33.93
CA ARG A 759 -9.60 -37.31 -33.15
C ARG A 759 -9.80 -37.48 -31.64
N ALA A 760 -10.79 -38.25 -31.21
CA ALA A 760 -11.05 -38.52 -29.81
C ALA A 760 -10.07 -39.51 -29.15
N LYS A 761 -9.40 -40.37 -29.93
CA LYS A 761 -8.50 -41.44 -29.41
C LYS A 761 -7.43 -40.98 -28.39
N PRO A 762 -6.78 -39.80 -28.52
CA PRO A 762 -5.79 -39.34 -27.55
C PRO A 762 -6.37 -38.99 -26.17
N PHE A 763 -7.69 -38.82 -26.08
CA PHE A 763 -8.41 -38.35 -24.89
C PHE A 763 -9.32 -39.44 -24.29
N GLN A 764 -9.17 -40.70 -24.70
CA GLN A 764 -9.94 -41.84 -24.19
C GLN A 764 -9.28 -42.50 -22.98
#